data_AF-A0A7V3QFB5-F1
#
_entry.id   AF-A0A7V3QFB5-F1
#
_cell.length_a   1.000
_cell.length_b   1.000
_cell.length_c   1.000
_cell.angle_alpha   90.00
_cell.angle_beta   90.00
_cell.angle_gamma   90.00
#
_symmetry.space_group_name_H-M   'P 1'
#
loop_
_entity.id
_entity.type
_entity.pdbx_description
1 polymer ?
#
loop_
_entity_poly.entity_id
_entity_poly.type
_entity_poly.pdbx_seq_one_letter_code
_entity_poly.pdbx_strand_id
1 'polypeptide(L)'
;MYTQVVVGMFLALTVLLVAGPLDEGMEIGISGRGEGDITITNLAQLRAAAIRKPHVVRPIRIVADVYDVDASCGILVLGDGTGIEFVKVESGFGAGITRGSKICVEAVGCGVRRKNFGLAIIPGLVVENDGVHPMTVESGVVYLRAGLNPVVVRWFNRTADYALTVEYEGPGIPRQQIPSSVLSRAYYDANIKKTNFVGGLQYRCYEGFWVRLPDLIHLNHVKSGVVPNFDLGVRTRDEGVAIEFVGYINIPRDGFYTFHLGSDDGSQLFVGYPQIGIRPLAGREIGSYYGGRTFGKNGDEDESRWVSVEGTVVFPALLSDGGEIILRVGGNDFRVMIFEDCGRRPPVRAHSRVRVSGVYEDVMPGNEVGLPGILKIATWNDVELVGVDMQKTPQVTNVVSAWSETNVLTTAAEVKELTIEEAKKQLPVRIRGVVTATLPPYVHGAVIQDTTRGIFVSYLGLNLEEPLRWGEVYEVEGVTGPGDFAPIIIARQIKHLGTGKLPEPIRPAWKQLFSGTLDTQYIELEGVVLGVDNQEVDLLTVDGEVVVIMDDFQPERLTEYENALVRIRGCAFAIFNMQTRELNTAAVRILGGAIEVVQPPPTDLFTAPSKRLGDLLLYDPNAAPLRFLKIEGQVVYKVRNEYFLTDGTNTVCVNLRDRRNADFSIKDVVEAVGFLDCSGPLPLLKKAVMRKTGRGTLPSPIRVERRDLLSRLHCGRLVKFEGRLLNMWWNGFEYVLELQSDFVGYRARLVASPKQVQRLRIGSLLELAGVYVPQGLSPSGNVTGFELLLYSPNCVQVLANPPWWTLKRALYAIGLLSVLLIGVLIWNKQLHRKVQERTRRLENEIRKRELAELQHAAEMERTRIARDLHDELGAGLTAISLMASVGFSGYESRDAVHQRLVKIAEKARTLVESLDVIVWAVDPKRDSLQSFMDYIASYAKEILDAAGIFCRLRLPFDCEGIMLSGPVRHSLFLAVKEALNNIIRHAKATEVELVMTVQFNQLELVIRDNGQGFDLNSARLGDGLRNMQTRLVALGGSCAIISKPGEGTTVRFLLPLGNSSHGLS
;
A
#
# COMPACT_ATOMS: atom_id res chain seq x y z
N MET A 1 22.05 -6.72 7.31
CA MET A 1 21.28 -5.73 6.52
C MET A 1 21.61 -4.32 6.99
N TYR A 2 22.87 -3.93 6.79
CA TYR A 2 23.40 -2.59 7.01
C TYR A 2 24.65 -2.49 6.12
N THR A 3 24.49 -2.82 4.83
CA THR A 3 25.53 -2.71 3.79
C THR A 3 24.90 -2.95 2.41
N GLN A 4 23.90 -2.14 2.06
CA GLN A 4 23.44 -2.02 0.67
C GLN A 4 22.67 -0.70 0.45
N VAL A 5 23.16 0.37 1.09
CA VAL A 5 22.60 1.75 1.01
C VAL A 5 23.69 2.80 0.73
N VAL A 6 24.90 2.43 0.26
CA VAL A 6 26.00 3.42 0.12
C VAL A 6 26.73 3.41 -1.24
N VAL A 7 26.20 2.80 -2.30
CA VAL A 7 26.87 2.87 -3.64
C VAL A 7 25.91 3.18 -4.80
N GLY A 8 24.66 3.55 -4.53
CA GLY A 8 23.66 3.86 -5.57
C GLY A 8 23.25 5.33 -5.64
N MET A 9 24.05 6.23 -5.09
CA MET A 9 23.68 7.64 -4.94
C MET A 9 24.88 8.56 -5.19
N PHE A 10 25.55 8.37 -6.32
CA PHE A 10 26.55 9.31 -6.87
C PHE A 10 26.78 8.99 -8.36
N LEU A 11 25.85 9.40 -9.24
CA LEU A 11 26.15 9.80 -10.61
C LEU A 11 24.90 10.41 -11.28
N ALA A 12 25.13 11.49 -12.03
CA ALA A 12 24.21 12.13 -12.99
C ALA A 12 23.16 13.11 -12.42
N LEU A 13 23.66 14.13 -11.75
CA LEU A 13 23.09 15.48 -11.80
C LEU A 13 23.96 16.32 -12.76
N THR A 14 23.68 16.36 -14.07
CA THR A 14 24.22 17.42 -14.96
C THR A 14 23.39 17.61 -16.25
N VAL A 15 22.57 18.68 -16.23
CA VAL A 15 22.42 19.72 -17.27
C VAL A 15 22.14 19.28 -18.72
N LEU A 16 20.88 19.48 -19.14
CA LEU A 16 20.48 19.72 -20.52
C LEU A 16 20.23 21.23 -20.69
N LEU A 17 21.01 21.89 -21.54
CA LEU A 17 20.73 23.21 -22.10
C LEU A 17 21.44 23.33 -23.46
N VAL A 18 20.84 24.14 -24.33
CA VAL A 18 21.27 24.58 -25.68
C VAL A 18 20.62 23.82 -26.86
N ALA A 19 19.57 24.44 -27.42
CA ALA A 19 19.50 24.77 -28.85
C ALA A 19 18.40 25.83 -29.08
N GLY A 20 18.76 26.90 -29.79
CA GLY A 20 17.86 27.96 -30.26
C GLY A 20 17.31 27.67 -31.67
N PRO A 21 16.81 28.71 -32.38
CA PRO A 21 15.46 28.79 -32.95
C PRO A 21 15.41 28.58 -34.48
N LEU A 22 14.23 28.42 -35.08
CA LEU A 22 13.97 28.67 -36.51
C LEU A 22 12.48 28.97 -36.80
N ASP A 23 12.28 29.64 -37.93
CA ASP A 23 11.26 30.60 -38.34
C ASP A 23 9.99 30.08 -39.05
N GLU A 24 9.02 31.01 -39.15
CA GLU A 24 8.07 31.33 -40.25
C GLU A 24 7.01 30.34 -40.78
N GLY A 25 5.74 30.73 -40.59
CA GLY A 25 4.89 31.26 -41.68
C GLY A 25 4.01 30.27 -42.47
N MET A 26 2.67 30.42 -42.36
CA MET A 26 1.76 30.34 -43.52
C MET A 26 0.36 30.92 -43.21
N GLU A 27 0.08 32.12 -43.73
CA GLU A 27 -1.27 32.64 -43.94
C GLU A 27 -1.96 31.87 -45.08
N ILE A 28 -3.26 31.61 -44.96
CA ILE A 28 -4.14 31.33 -46.09
C ILE A 28 -5.41 32.16 -45.91
N GLY A 29 -5.53 33.22 -46.73
CA GLY A 29 -6.73 34.04 -46.84
C GLY A 29 -7.82 33.35 -47.67
N ILE A 30 -9.07 33.67 -47.35
CA ILE A 30 -10.19 33.56 -48.28
C ILE A 30 -11.02 34.84 -48.18
N SER A 31 -11.11 35.54 -49.31
CA SER A 31 -11.84 36.77 -49.55
C SER A 31 -13.28 36.51 -50.03
N GLY A 32 -14.20 37.34 -49.54
CA GLY A 32 -15.32 37.99 -50.27
C GLY A 32 -16.45 37.15 -50.92
N ARG A 33 -17.69 37.32 -50.42
CA ARG A 33 -18.87 37.88 -51.14
C ARG A 33 -20.19 37.68 -50.36
N GLY A 34 -21.01 38.74 -50.29
CA GLY A 34 -22.48 38.65 -50.17
C GLY A 34 -23.13 39.41 -49.00
N GLU A 35 -23.38 40.71 -49.18
CA GLU A 35 -24.36 41.47 -48.38
C GLU A 35 -25.79 40.91 -48.62
N GLY A 36 -26.44 40.42 -47.57
CA GLY A 36 -27.86 40.02 -47.56
C GLY A 36 -28.56 40.63 -46.35
N ASP A 37 -29.80 41.10 -46.55
CA ASP A 37 -30.60 41.94 -45.65
C ASP A 37 -30.35 41.77 -44.14
N ILE A 38 -30.05 42.89 -43.49
CA ILE A 38 -29.43 42.96 -42.15
C ILE A 38 -30.48 42.89 -41.01
N THR A 39 -31.79 42.99 -41.28
CA THR A 39 -32.87 43.11 -40.26
C THR A 39 -33.76 41.86 -40.16
N ILE A 40 -34.07 41.41 -38.94
CA ILE A 40 -35.00 40.30 -38.66
C ILE A 40 -36.45 40.83 -38.67
N THR A 41 -37.33 40.24 -39.50
CA THR A 41 -38.69 40.78 -39.76
C THR A 41 -39.85 39.85 -39.41
N ASN A 42 -39.60 38.57 -39.15
CA ASN A 42 -40.62 37.59 -38.78
C ASN A 42 -40.09 36.58 -37.75
N LEU A 43 -40.97 35.79 -37.15
CA LEU A 43 -40.65 34.80 -36.10
C LEU A 43 -39.78 33.66 -36.64
N ALA A 44 -39.98 33.21 -37.88
CA ALA A 44 -39.09 32.22 -38.50
C ALA A 44 -37.63 32.71 -38.62
N GLN A 45 -37.43 33.97 -39.02
CA GLN A 45 -36.11 34.62 -39.06
C GLN A 45 -35.53 34.82 -37.66
N LEU A 46 -36.37 35.12 -36.67
CA LEU A 46 -35.95 35.23 -35.27
C LEU A 46 -35.46 33.87 -34.73
N ARG A 47 -36.20 32.79 -35.02
CA ARG A 47 -35.82 31.42 -34.68
C ARG A 47 -34.54 31.00 -35.41
N ALA A 48 -34.42 31.30 -36.71
CA ALA A 48 -33.22 31.03 -37.49
C ALA A 48 -31.98 31.80 -36.98
N ALA A 49 -32.16 33.04 -36.50
CA ALA A 49 -31.11 33.82 -35.87
C ALA A 49 -30.65 33.22 -34.54
N ALA A 50 -31.55 32.57 -33.78
CA ALA A 50 -31.17 31.83 -32.57
C ALA A 50 -30.43 30.50 -32.87
N ILE A 51 -30.62 29.91 -34.06
CA ILE A 51 -30.01 28.62 -34.47
C ILE A 51 -28.64 28.83 -35.15
N ARG A 52 -28.49 29.84 -36.01
CA ARG A 52 -27.22 30.13 -36.70
C ARG A 52 -26.32 30.96 -35.79
N LYS A 53 -25.26 30.37 -35.21
CA LYS A 53 -24.20 31.00 -34.39
C LYS A 53 -24.69 32.23 -33.59
N PRO A 54 -25.01 32.10 -32.29
CA PRO A 54 -25.87 33.02 -31.51
C PRO A 54 -25.46 34.51 -31.38
N HIS A 55 -24.47 35.01 -32.14
CA HIS A 55 -23.77 36.27 -31.84
C HIS A 55 -23.78 37.30 -32.98
N VAL A 56 -24.76 37.23 -33.90
CA VAL A 56 -25.02 38.34 -34.84
C VAL A 56 -26.19 39.17 -34.33
N VAL A 57 -25.92 40.27 -33.63
CA VAL A 57 -26.92 41.26 -33.23
C VAL A 57 -27.44 41.97 -34.48
N ARG A 58 -28.64 41.56 -34.91
CA ARG A 58 -29.36 42.19 -36.02
C ARG A 58 -30.49 43.05 -35.45
N PRO A 59 -30.79 44.22 -36.06
CA PRO A 59 -32.02 44.93 -35.72
C PRO A 59 -33.22 44.00 -35.94
N ILE A 60 -34.13 43.96 -34.96
CA ILE A 60 -35.37 43.17 -34.97
C ILE A 60 -36.52 44.12 -35.20
N ARG A 61 -37.42 43.78 -36.13
CA ARG A 61 -38.68 44.47 -36.37
C ARG A 61 -39.76 43.47 -36.76
N ILE A 62 -40.42 42.88 -35.76
CA ILE A 62 -41.41 41.81 -35.96
C ILE A 62 -42.81 42.35 -35.69
N VAL A 63 -43.76 42.08 -36.59
CA VAL A 63 -45.17 42.36 -36.40
C VAL A 63 -45.92 41.05 -36.19
N ALA A 64 -46.50 40.86 -35.00
CA ALA A 64 -47.13 39.61 -34.60
C ALA A 64 -48.40 39.83 -33.76
N ASP A 65 -49.28 38.83 -33.76
CA ASP A 65 -50.48 38.74 -32.95
C ASP A 65 -50.15 38.11 -31.58
N VAL A 66 -50.69 38.66 -30.48
CA VAL A 66 -50.41 38.20 -29.11
C VAL A 66 -51.43 37.14 -28.69
N TYR A 67 -50.99 35.90 -28.54
CA TYR A 67 -51.81 34.78 -28.07
C TYR A 67 -51.90 34.74 -26.54
N ASP A 68 -50.78 35.03 -25.88
CA ASP A 68 -50.68 35.10 -24.42
C ASP A 68 -49.67 36.16 -23.98
N VAL A 69 -49.84 36.70 -22.78
CA VAL A 69 -48.98 37.71 -22.19
C VAL A 69 -48.96 37.58 -20.67
N ASP A 70 -47.75 37.46 -20.11
CA ASP A 70 -47.52 37.66 -18.68
C ASP A 70 -46.54 38.81 -18.51
N ALA A 71 -47.09 40.02 -18.36
CA ALA A 71 -46.29 41.24 -18.20
C ALA A 71 -45.48 41.25 -16.90
N SER A 72 -45.91 40.53 -15.85
CA SER A 72 -45.18 40.45 -14.58
C SER A 72 -43.88 39.67 -14.71
N CYS A 73 -43.86 38.71 -15.65
CA CYS A 73 -42.69 37.92 -15.98
C CYS A 73 -42.03 38.33 -17.30
N GLY A 74 -42.50 39.37 -17.99
CA GLY A 74 -41.95 39.80 -19.29
C GLY A 74 -42.10 38.75 -20.40
N ILE A 75 -43.18 37.95 -20.40
CA ILE A 75 -43.41 36.86 -21.36
C ILE A 75 -44.48 37.28 -22.38
N LEU A 76 -44.22 37.00 -23.66
CA LEU A 76 -45.16 37.16 -24.77
C LEU A 76 -45.22 35.86 -25.57
N VAL A 77 -46.42 35.36 -25.85
CA VAL A 77 -46.63 34.29 -26.83
C VAL A 77 -47.12 34.94 -28.11
N LEU A 78 -46.25 34.97 -29.11
CA LEU A 78 -46.45 35.71 -30.36
C LEU A 78 -46.74 34.73 -31.49
N GLY A 79 -47.71 35.04 -32.33
CA GLY A 79 -47.92 34.33 -33.59
C GLY A 79 -47.86 35.29 -34.76
N ASP A 80 -47.12 34.91 -35.80
CA ASP A 80 -47.21 35.54 -37.12
C ASP A 80 -47.59 34.48 -38.16
N GLY A 81 -47.73 34.87 -39.43
CA GLY A 81 -48.02 33.92 -40.51
C GLY A 81 -46.93 32.87 -40.77
N THR A 82 -45.91 32.78 -39.91
CA THR A 82 -44.82 31.79 -39.95
C THR A 82 -44.82 30.85 -38.73
N GLY A 83 -45.71 31.05 -37.75
CA GLY A 83 -45.90 30.16 -36.60
C GLY A 83 -46.10 30.90 -35.26
N ILE A 84 -46.16 30.14 -34.16
CA ILE A 84 -46.25 30.65 -32.78
C ILE A 84 -44.91 30.46 -32.04
N GLU A 85 -44.46 31.46 -31.30
CA GLU A 85 -43.22 31.45 -30.52
C GLU A 85 -43.42 32.05 -29.12
N PHE A 86 -42.84 31.40 -28.10
CA PHE A 86 -42.76 31.93 -26.74
C PHE A 86 -41.54 32.83 -26.63
N VAL A 87 -41.73 34.10 -26.27
CA VAL A 87 -40.66 35.11 -26.23
C VAL A 87 -40.58 35.74 -24.85
N LYS A 88 -39.43 35.59 -24.20
CA LYS A 88 -39.06 36.30 -22.97
C LYS A 88 -38.35 37.60 -23.33
N VAL A 89 -38.82 38.73 -22.81
CA VAL A 89 -38.15 40.02 -22.94
C VAL A 89 -37.53 40.37 -21.59
N GLU A 90 -36.20 40.23 -21.45
CA GLU A 90 -35.54 40.38 -20.14
C GLU A 90 -35.60 41.82 -19.59
N SER A 91 -35.73 42.83 -20.46
CA SER A 91 -35.95 44.22 -20.05
C SER A 91 -37.37 44.50 -19.54
N GLY A 92 -38.29 43.53 -19.67
CA GLY A 92 -39.73 43.75 -19.52
C GLY A 92 -40.31 44.66 -20.62
N PHE A 93 -41.62 44.93 -20.54
CA PHE A 93 -42.35 45.82 -21.44
C PHE A 93 -43.50 46.54 -20.72
N GLY A 94 -43.94 47.67 -21.27
CA GLY A 94 -44.95 48.54 -20.65
C GLY A 94 -46.37 47.97 -20.59
N ALA A 95 -47.19 48.47 -19.67
CA ALA A 95 -48.60 48.11 -19.52
C ALA A 95 -49.44 48.56 -20.73
N GLY A 96 -50.30 47.68 -21.25
CA GLY A 96 -51.19 47.96 -22.40
C GLY A 96 -51.24 46.88 -23.48
N ILE A 97 -50.39 45.85 -23.38
CA ILE A 97 -50.45 44.65 -24.23
C ILE A 97 -51.41 43.65 -23.57
N THR A 98 -52.38 43.15 -24.35
CA THR A 98 -53.40 42.20 -23.89
C THR A 98 -53.51 41.06 -24.90
N ARG A 99 -54.01 39.89 -24.45
CA ARG A 99 -54.32 38.76 -25.35
C ARG A 99 -55.22 39.26 -26.49
N GLY A 100 -54.88 38.93 -27.73
CA GLY A 100 -55.62 39.33 -28.93
C GLY A 100 -55.15 40.62 -29.60
N SER A 101 -54.18 41.35 -29.05
CA SER A 101 -53.64 42.56 -29.69
C SER A 101 -52.60 42.23 -30.77
N LYS A 102 -52.50 43.07 -31.80
CA LYS A 102 -51.37 43.04 -32.75
C LYS A 102 -50.28 43.98 -32.26
N ILE A 103 -49.03 43.54 -32.23
CA ILE A 103 -47.90 44.35 -31.74
C ILE A 103 -46.77 44.41 -32.78
N CYS A 104 -45.94 45.45 -32.66
CA CYS A 104 -44.66 45.57 -33.36
C CYS A 104 -43.54 45.56 -32.31
N VAL A 105 -42.66 44.57 -32.38
CA VAL A 105 -41.45 44.44 -31.55
C VAL A 105 -40.26 45.00 -32.34
N GLU A 106 -39.75 46.15 -31.93
CA GLU A 106 -38.55 46.79 -32.49
C GLU A 106 -37.41 46.68 -31.47
N ALA A 107 -36.31 45.99 -31.81
CA ALA A 107 -35.15 45.86 -30.94
C ALA A 107 -33.83 46.18 -31.67
N VAL A 108 -32.99 47.02 -31.07
CA VAL A 108 -31.65 47.40 -31.57
C VAL A 108 -30.64 47.15 -30.46
N GLY A 109 -29.48 46.56 -30.79
CA GLY A 109 -28.45 46.24 -29.81
C GLY A 109 -28.86 45.13 -28.83
N CYS A 110 -29.71 44.18 -29.28
CA CYS A 110 -30.21 43.08 -28.45
C CYS A 110 -29.85 41.73 -29.07
N GLY A 111 -29.40 40.79 -28.24
CA GLY A 111 -29.15 39.40 -28.62
C GLY A 111 -30.42 38.54 -28.55
N VAL A 112 -30.40 37.39 -29.21
CA VAL A 112 -31.48 36.38 -29.14
C VAL A 112 -30.88 35.08 -28.63
N ARG A 113 -31.41 34.56 -27.52
CA ARG A 113 -30.98 33.31 -26.90
C ARG A 113 -32.12 32.28 -26.94
N ARG A 114 -31.79 31.01 -27.18
CA ARG A 114 -32.76 29.90 -27.13
C ARG A 114 -32.99 29.43 -25.68
N LYS A 115 -34.25 29.13 -25.29
CA LYS A 115 -34.62 28.46 -24.02
C LYS A 115 -35.06 27.00 -24.28
N ASN A 116 -35.45 26.22 -23.25
CA ASN A 116 -35.91 24.83 -23.44
C ASN A 116 -37.01 24.67 -24.49
N PHE A 117 -37.96 25.61 -24.51
CA PHE A 117 -38.79 25.93 -25.68
C PHE A 117 -38.97 27.44 -25.72
N GLY A 118 -39.10 28.05 -26.89
CA GLY A 118 -39.14 29.52 -27.01
C GLY A 118 -37.76 30.19 -27.07
N LEU A 119 -37.79 31.52 -27.01
CA LEU A 119 -36.66 32.42 -27.21
C LEU A 119 -36.62 33.50 -26.11
N ALA A 120 -35.45 34.08 -25.88
CA ALA A 120 -35.25 35.24 -25.03
C ALA A 120 -34.54 36.36 -25.79
N ILE A 121 -35.05 37.59 -25.68
CA ILE A 121 -34.42 38.80 -26.22
C ILE A 121 -33.64 39.46 -25.08
N ILE A 122 -32.32 39.49 -25.22
CA ILE A 122 -31.38 39.96 -24.19
C ILE A 122 -30.86 41.35 -24.57
N PRO A 123 -31.10 42.38 -23.73
CA PRO A 123 -30.62 43.72 -24.01
C PRO A 123 -29.10 43.84 -23.85
N GLY A 124 -28.42 44.38 -24.87
CA GLY A 124 -27.06 44.89 -24.77
C GLY A 124 -25.94 43.87 -24.95
N LEU A 125 -26.24 42.57 -24.99
CA LEU A 125 -25.23 41.51 -25.16
C LEU A 125 -24.68 41.51 -26.59
N VAL A 126 -23.37 41.72 -26.74
CA VAL A 126 -22.68 41.79 -28.03
C VAL A 126 -21.79 40.56 -28.26
N VAL A 127 -21.05 40.12 -27.23
CA VAL A 127 -20.23 38.89 -27.29
C VAL A 127 -20.51 38.05 -26.06
N GLU A 128 -20.72 36.76 -26.26
CA GLU A 128 -20.85 35.77 -25.19
C GLU A 128 -19.81 34.68 -25.43
N ASN A 129 -18.81 34.65 -24.56
CA ASN A 129 -17.74 33.66 -24.50
C ASN A 129 -17.80 32.98 -23.13
N ASP A 130 -19.00 32.55 -22.72
CA ASP A 130 -19.28 32.06 -21.38
C ASP A 130 -19.15 30.53 -21.27
N GLY A 131 -18.66 30.04 -20.14
CA GLY A 131 -18.33 28.64 -19.91
C GLY A 131 -16.86 28.41 -19.52
N VAL A 132 -16.55 27.20 -19.08
CA VAL A 132 -15.17 26.78 -18.79
C VAL A 132 -14.56 26.19 -20.06
N HIS A 133 -13.54 26.84 -20.62
CA HIS A 133 -12.89 26.44 -21.87
C HIS A 133 -11.47 27.05 -21.93
N PRO A 134 -10.48 26.45 -22.61
CA PRO A 134 -9.18 27.11 -22.80
C PRO A 134 -9.33 28.47 -23.50
N MET A 135 -8.26 29.28 -23.55
CA MET A 135 -8.28 30.61 -24.21
C MET A 135 -8.93 30.55 -25.60
N THR A 136 -10.14 31.07 -25.71
CA THR A 136 -10.92 31.21 -26.95
C THR A 136 -11.21 32.68 -27.18
N VAL A 137 -11.39 33.06 -28.45
CA VAL A 137 -11.79 34.43 -28.83
C VAL A 137 -13.10 34.35 -29.58
N GLU A 138 -14.14 34.94 -29.01
CA GLU A 138 -15.44 35.11 -29.66
C GLU A 138 -15.62 36.54 -30.14
N SER A 139 -16.51 36.74 -31.12
CA SER A 139 -16.69 38.04 -31.76
C SER A 139 -18.14 38.36 -32.05
N GLY A 140 -18.50 39.64 -31.96
CA GLY A 140 -19.86 40.12 -32.16
C GLY A 140 -19.89 41.50 -32.78
N VAL A 141 -20.89 41.77 -33.61
CA VAL A 141 -21.05 43.03 -34.34
C VAL A 141 -22.22 43.82 -33.75
N VAL A 142 -22.03 45.10 -33.48
CA VAL A 142 -23.07 45.99 -32.95
C VAL A 142 -23.02 47.35 -33.66
N TYR A 143 -24.18 47.94 -33.95
CA TYR A 143 -24.26 49.31 -34.45
C TYR A 143 -24.15 50.31 -33.29
N LEU A 144 -23.18 51.23 -33.36
CA LEU A 144 -22.98 52.27 -32.35
C LEU A 144 -23.07 53.66 -32.97
N ARG A 145 -23.60 54.62 -32.20
CA ARG A 145 -23.60 56.03 -32.57
C ARG A 145 -22.32 56.70 -32.06
N ALA A 146 -21.86 57.73 -32.76
CA ALA A 146 -20.73 58.54 -32.32
C ALA A 146 -21.02 59.18 -30.95
N GLY A 147 -19.99 59.23 -30.11
CA GLY A 147 -20.05 59.67 -28.72
C GLY A 147 -19.94 58.53 -27.71
N LEU A 148 -20.33 58.82 -26.47
CA LEU A 148 -20.19 57.90 -25.34
C LEU A 148 -21.29 56.82 -25.35
N ASN A 149 -20.86 55.57 -25.49
CA ASN A 149 -21.72 54.39 -25.44
C ASN A 149 -21.36 53.58 -24.19
N PRO A 150 -22.33 53.04 -23.44
CA PRO A 150 -22.02 52.22 -22.27
C PRO A 150 -21.32 50.94 -22.72
N VAL A 151 -20.39 50.47 -21.88
CA VAL A 151 -19.68 49.21 -22.05
C VAL A 151 -19.63 48.49 -20.71
N VAL A 152 -19.98 47.21 -20.72
CA VAL A 152 -19.87 46.32 -19.57
C VAL A 152 -19.14 45.06 -20.01
N VAL A 153 -18.09 44.68 -19.28
CA VAL A 153 -17.43 43.39 -19.47
C VAL A 153 -17.56 42.61 -18.17
N ARG A 154 -18.06 41.39 -18.28
CA ARG A 154 -18.10 40.43 -17.19
C ARG A 154 -17.15 39.31 -17.53
N TRP A 155 -16.41 38.85 -16.53
CA TRP A 155 -15.47 37.74 -16.67
C TRP A 155 -15.44 36.98 -15.36
N PHE A 156 -15.32 35.65 -15.41
CA PHE A 156 -15.00 34.85 -14.25
C PHE A 156 -13.83 33.91 -14.55
N ASN A 157 -13.18 33.47 -13.48
CA ASN A 157 -12.14 32.46 -13.51
C ASN A 157 -12.45 31.36 -12.53
N ARG A 158 -12.36 30.12 -12.97
CA ARG A 158 -12.46 28.92 -12.14
C ARG A 158 -11.10 28.28 -11.89
N THR A 159 -10.22 28.30 -12.88
CA THR A 159 -8.88 27.66 -12.79
C THR A 159 -7.80 28.64 -12.35
N ALA A 160 -6.55 28.18 -12.15
CA ALA A 160 -5.46 29.03 -11.67
C ALA A 160 -4.91 29.97 -12.75
N ASP A 161 -4.94 29.54 -14.01
CA ASP A 161 -4.58 30.38 -15.15
C ASP A 161 -5.73 31.35 -15.44
N TYR A 162 -5.40 32.59 -15.84
CA TYR A 162 -6.39 33.62 -16.18
C TYR A 162 -5.93 34.47 -17.36
N ALA A 163 -6.86 34.80 -18.26
CA ALA A 163 -6.66 35.71 -19.37
C ALA A 163 -7.97 36.39 -19.79
N LEU A 164 -7.87 37.69 -20.09
CA LEU A 164 -8.96 38.46 -20.68
C LEU A 164 -8.39 39.45 -21.70
N THR A 165 -8.89 39.40 -22.92
CA THR A 165 -8.55 40.33 -24.00
C THR A 165 -9.82 40.93 -24.59
N VAL A 166 -9.89 42.26 -24.67
CA VAL A 166 -11.02 42.97 -25.26
C VAL A 166 -10.53 43.86 -26.39
N GLU A 167 -10.90 43.50 -27.61
CA GLU A 167 -10.48 44.16 -28.84
C GLU A 167 -11.70 44.64 -29.61
N TYR A 168 -11.49 45.62 -30.49
CA TYR A 168 -12.54 46.14 -31.35
C TYR A 168 -11.97 46.62 -32.69
N GLU A 169 -12.82 46.60 -33.70
CA GLU A 169 -12.59 47.16 -35.03
C GLU A 169 -13.87 47.86 -35.52
N GLY A 170 -13.71 48.80 -36.44
CA GLY A 170 -14.84 49.54 -36.97
C GLY A 170 -14.43 50.58 -38.01
N PRO A 171 -15.33 51.50 -38.38
CA PRO A 171 -15.08 52.48 -39.44
C PRO A 171 -13.86 53.35 -39.15
N GLY A 172 -12.75 53.07 -39.83
CA GLY A 172 -11.48 53.79 -39.66
C GLY A 172 -10.65 53.35 -38.44
N ILE A 173 -10.99 52.23 -37.81
CA ILE A 173 -10.25 51.64 -36.67
C ILE A 173 -9.87 50.20 -37.03
N PRO A 174 -8.58 49.88 -37.23
CA PRO A 174 -8.16 48.48 -37.39
C PRO A 174 -8.35 47.72 -36.08
N ARG A 175 -8.46 46.38 -36.15
CA ARG A 175 -8.54 45.53 -34.95
C ARG A 175 -7.40 45.84 -34.00
N GLN A 176 -7.76 46.31 -32.81
CA GLN A 176 -6.83 46.68 -31.75
C GLN A 176 -7.48 46.47 -30.38
N GLN A 177 -6.66 46.36 -29.33
CA GLN A 177 -7.16 46.43 -27.96
C GLN A 177 -7.80 47.80 -27.70
N ILE A 178 -8.88 47.82 -26.91
CA ILE A 178 -9.59 49.08 -26.60
C ILE A 178 -8.67 50.00 -25.78
N PRO A 179 -8.27 51.18 -26.30
CA PRO A 179 -7.36 52.08 -25.58
C PRO A 179 -7.99 52.66 -24.31
N SER A 180 -7.24 52.77 -23.21
CA SER A 180 -7.73 53.42 -21.98
C SER A 180 -8.21 54.86 -22.19
N SER A 181 -7.70 55.54 -23.22
CA SER A 181 -8.08 56.92 -23.57
C SER A 181 -9.51 57.06 -24.09
N VAL A 182 -10.11 55.98 -24.60
CA VAL A 182 -11.51 55.99 -25.06
C VAL A 182 -12.48 55.48 -23.99
N LEU A 183 -11.96 55.04 -22.83
CA LEU A 183 -12.75 54.50 -21.73
C LEU A 183 -12.96 55.54 -20.63
N SER A 184 -14.19 55.68 -20.18
CA SER A 184 -14.57 56.59 -19.10
C SER A 184 -15.63 55.99 -18.18
N ARG A 185 -15.76 56.52 -16.98
CA ARG A 185 -16.83 56.20 -16.03
C ARG A 185 -17.63 57.45 -15.74
N ALA A 186 -18.92 57.26 -15.47
CA ALA A 186 -19.75 58.33 -14.94
C ALA A 186 -19.33 58.64 -13.49
N TYR A 187 -19.13 59.92 -13.19
CA TYR A 187 -18.91 60.45 -11.86
C TYR A 187 -19.94 61.55 -11.60
N TYR A 188 -20.83 61.33 -10.66
CA TYR A 188 -21.80 62.34 -10.26
C TYR A 188 -21.14 63.34 -9.31
N ASP A 189 -20.99 64.57 -9.77
CA ASP A 189 -20.50 65.65 -8.92
C ASP A 189 -21.69 66.29 -8.19
N ALA A 190 -21.79 65.97 -6.90
CA ALA A 190 -22.86 66.46 -6.03
C ALA A 190 -22.87 67.98 -5.88
N ASN A 191 -21.73 68.66 -6.08
CA ASN A 191 -21.62 70.11 -5.90
C ASN A 191 -22.25 70.88 -7.07
N ILE A 192 -22.14 70.34 -8.29
CA ILE A 192 -22.69 70.96 -9.51
C ILE A 192 -23.94 70.24 -10.04
N LYS A 193 -24.40 69.19 -9.35
CA LYS A 193 -25.54 68.34 -9.73
C LYS A 193 -25.46 67.86 -11.19
N LYS A 194 -24.26 67.54 -11.66
CA LYS A 194 -24.01 67.06 -13.03
C LYS A 194 -23.17 65.78 -13.01
N THR A 195 -23.48 64.88 -13.94
CA THR A 195 -22.65 63.71 -14.21
C THR A 195 -21.52 64.10 -15.16
N ASN A 196 -20.29 64.01 -14.69
CA ASN A 196 -19.08 64.15 -15.49
C ASN A 196 -18.60 62.76 -15.92
N PHE A 197 -17.87 62.67 -17.03
CA PHE A 197 -17.23 61.43 -17.48
C PHE A 197 -15.73 61.55 -17.27
N VAL A 198 -15.16 60.66 -16.46
CA VAL A 198 -13.74 60.70 -16.06
C VAL A 198 -13.06 59.42 -16.54
N GLY A 199 -11.81 59.50 -17.00
CA GLY A 199 -11.09 58.36 -17.60
C GLY A 199 -10.98 57.15 -16.67
N GLY A 200 -11.14 55.95 -17.24
CA GLY A 200 -11.12 54.64 -16.55
C GLY A 200 -12.51 54.06 -16.29
N LEU A 201 -12.56 52.76 -15.99
CA LEU A 201 -13.76 51.95 -15.70
C LEU A 201 -13.94 51.75 -14.20
N GLN A 202 -15.19 51.57 -13.77
CA GLN A 202 -15.48 51.07 -12.43
C GLN A 202 -15.43 49.54 -12.45
N TYR A 203 -14.79 48.91 -11.48
CA TYR A 203 -14.82 47.45 -11.35
C TYR A 203 -15.47 47.00 -10.05
N ARG A 204 -16.05 45.81 -10.08
CA ARG A 204 -16.55 45.08 -8.91
C ARG A 204 -16.05 43.64 -9.00
N CYS A 205 -15.42 43.15 -7.94
CA CYS A 205 -14.98 41.77 -7.81
C CYS A 205 -15.94 40.99 -6.91
N TYR A 206 -16.17 39.75 -7.28
CA TYR A 206 -17.03 38.79 -6.60
C TYR A 206 -16.24 37.48 -6.45
N GLU A 207 -16.60 36.66 -5.48
CA GLU A 207 -15.91 35.40 -5.20
C GLU A 207 -16.92 34.26 -5.14
N GLY A 208 -16.58 33.14 -5.77
CA GLY A 208 -17.46 31.98 -5.92
C GLY A 208 -16.97 31.04 -7.03
N PHE A 209 -17.46 29.81 -7.04
CA PHE A 209 -17.10 28.82 -8.05
C PHE A 209 -18.27 28.65 -9.01
N TRP A 210 -18.10 29.14 -10.23
CA TRP A 210 -19.12 29.06 -11.27
C TRP A 210 -18.62 28.28 -12.48
N VAL A 211 -19.55 27.71 -13.22
CA VAL A 211 -19.27 27.07 -14.52
C VAL A 211 -19.66 28.01 -15.68
N ARG A 212 -20.41 29.07 -15.37
CA ARG A 212 -20.91 30.13 -16.24
C ARG A 212 -21.05 31.42 -15.45
N LEU A 213 -21.04 32.57 -16.11
CA LEU A 213 -21.19 33.88 -15.46
C LEU A 213 -22.51 33.93 -14.65
N PRO A 214 -22.45 34.17 -13.33
CA PRO A 214 -23.65 34.32 -12.51
C PRO A 214 -24.30 35.69 -12.74
N ASP A 215 -25.54 35.87 -12.27
CA ASP A 215 -26.15 37.20 -12.24
C ASP A 215 -25.51 38.08 -11.16
N LEU A 216 -24.49 38.83 -11.57
CA LEU A 216 -23.69 39.69 -10.71
C LEU A 216 -24.50 40.83 -10.05
N ILE A 217 -25.71 41.14 -10.54
CA ILE A 217 -26.56 42.20 -9.99
C ILE A 217 -27.07 41.83 -8.59
N HIS A 218 -27.26 40.55 -8.33
CA HIS A 218 -27.79 40.03 -7.06
C HIS A 218 -26.70 39.58 -6.07
N LEU A 219 -25.42 39.67 -6.45
CA LEU A 219 -24.30 39.29 -5.60
C LEU A 219 -23.71 40.49 -4.87
N ASN A 220 -23.21 40.24 -3.65
CA ASN A 220 -22.43 41.22 -2.92
C ASN A 220 -20.99 41.21 -3.43
N HIS A 221 -20.49 42.36 -3.89
CA HIS A 221 -19.10 42.48 -4.30
C HIS A 221 -18.17 42.54 -3.08
N VAL A 222 -17.04 41.84 -3.16
CA VAL A 222 -16.02 41.79 -2.09
C VAL A 222 -15.04 42.95 -2.18
N LYS A 223 -14.86 43.52 -3.38
CA LYS A 223 -13.94 44.61 -3.66
C LYS A 223 -14.47 45.43 -4.84
N SER A 224 -14.36 46.74 -4.78
CA SER A 224 -14.69 47.62 -5.89
C SER A 224 -13.73 48.79 -5.98
N GLY A 225 -13.60 49.37 -7.17
CA GLY A 225 -12.67 50.46 -7.40
C GLY A 225 -12.72 50.98 -8.83
N VAL A 226 -11.63 51.63 -9.25
CA VAL A 226 -11.47 52.21 -10.59
C VAL A 226 -10.17 51.69 -11.20
N VAL A 227 -10.21 51.40 -12.50
CA VAL A 227 -9.12 50.81 -13.28
C VAL A 227 -9.07 51.46 -14.68
N PRO A 228 -7.91 51.71 -15.29
CA PRO A 228 -7.84 52.41 -16.58
C PRO A 228 -8.37 51.61 -17.78
N ASN A 229 -8.43 50.28 -17.69
CA ASN A 229 -8.81 49.34 -18.74
C ASN A 229 -9.39 48.04 -18.11
N PHE A 230 -9.56 46.99 -18.90
CA PHE A 230 -10.03 45.67 -18.46
C PHE A 230 -8.89 44.85 -17.78
N ASP A 231 -8.16 45.46 -16.84
CA ASP A 231 -7.04 44.82 -16.15
C ASP A 231 -7.50 43.89 -15.03
N LEU A 232 -7.15 42.60 -15.16
CA LEU A 232 -7.45 41.54 -14.20
C LEU A 232 -6.60 41.61 -12.91
N GLY A 233 -5.60 42.48 -12.83
CA GLY A 233 -4.81 42.71 -11.61
C GLY A 233 -5.63 43.19 -10.41
N VAL A 234 -6.87 43.62 -10.63
CA VAL A 234 -7.80 44.03 -9.58
C VAL A 234 -8.47 42.87 -8.83
N ARG A 235 -8.41 41.65 -9.39
CA ARG A 235 -8.99 40.43 -8.81
C ARG A 235 -8.54 40.20 -7.37
N THR A 236 -9.35 39.49 -6.59
CA THR A 236 -9.04 39.19 -5.18
C THR A 236 -8.28 37.88 -4.99
N ARG A 237 -8.37 36.97 -5.96
CA ARG A 237 -7.76 35.64 -5.99
C ARG A 237 -7.62 35.17 -7.45
N ASP A 238 -6.83 34.13 -7.69
CA ASP A 238 -6.64 33.58 -9.04
C ASP A 238 -7.76 32.62 -9.45
N GLU A 239 -8.32 31.85 -8.52
CA GLU A 239 -9.40 30.89 -8.77
C GLU A 239 -10.71 31.30 -8.10
N GLY A 240 -11.86 31.02 -8.73
CA GLY A 240 -13.17 31.27 -8.14
C GLY A 240 -13.46 32.76 -7.92
N VAL A 241 -13.16 33.57 -8.94
CA VAL A 241 -13.34 35.03 -8.93
C VAL A 241 -14.15 35.46 -10.14
N ALA A 242 -14.99 36.49 -9.98
CA ALA A 242 -15.63 37.16 -11.10
C ALA A 242 -15.40 38.68 -11.00
N ILE A 243 -15.28 39.34 -12.14
CA ILE A 243 -15.09 40.78 -12.24
C ILE A 243 -16.11 41.35 -13.21
N GLU A 244 -16.80 42.40 -12.77
CA GLU A 244 -17.61 43.25 -13.62
C GLU A 244 -16.90 44.57 -13.83
N PHE A 245 -16.59 44.93 -15.07
CA PHE A 245 -16.12 46.24 -15.48
C PHE A 245 -17.27 47.03 -16.09
N VAL A 246 -17.52 48.24 -15.60
CA VAL A 246 -18.61 49.12 -16.02
C VAL A 246 -18.06 50.49 -16.40
N GLY A 247 -18.43 50.98 -17.58
CA GLY A 247 -18.14 52.34 -17.99
C GLY A 247 -18.72 52.69 -19.35
N TYR A 248 -18.02 53.54 -20.07
CA TYR A 248 -18.40 54.11 -21.35
C TYR A 248 -17.22 54.10 -22.30
N ILE A 249 -17.45 53.68 -23.53
CA ILE A 249 -16.52 53.76 -24.66
C ILE A 249 -16.91 54.93 -25.57
N ASN A 250 -15.94 55.77 -25.92
CA ASN A 250 -16.14 56.86 -26.86
C ASN A 250 -15.96 56.37 -28.31
N ILE A 251 -17.04 56.46 -29.09
CA ILE A 251 -17.09 56.00 -30.48
C ILE A 251 -16.93 57.21 -31.40
N PRO A 252 -15.96 57.23 -32.35
CA PRO A 252 -15.67 58.42 -33.14
C PRO A 252 -16.65 58.66 -34.29
N ARG A 253 -17.26 57.61 -34.83
CA ARG A 253 -18.18 57.66 -35.97
C ARG A 253 -19.30 56.64 -35.82
N ASP A 254 -20.49 57.01 -36.27
CA ASP A 254 -21.61 56.08 -36.42
C ASP A 254 -21.22 54.92 -37.34
N GLY A 255 -21.61 53.70 -36.98
CA GLY A 255 -21.43 52.52 -37.82
C GLY A 255 -21.43 51.21 -37.06
N PHE A 256 -21.19 50.12 -37.79
CA PHE A 256 -21.03 48.78 -37.21
C PHE A 256 -19.62 48.60 -36.68
N TYR A 257 -19.51 48.21 -35.41
CA TYR A 257 -18.27 47.86 -34.75
C TYR A 257 -18.28 46.37 -34.44
N THR A 258 -17.18 45.69 -34.74
CA THR A 258 -16.96 44.32 -34.29
C THR A 258 -16.15 44.38 -33.01
N PHE A 259 -16.59 43.66 -31.98
CA PHE A 259 -15.82 43.44 -30.77
C PHE A 259 -15.37 41.99 -30.72
N HIS A 260 -14.14 41.78 -30.26
CA HIS A 260 -13.56 40.47 -30.01
C HIS A 260 -13.26 40.34 -28.53
N LEU A 261 -13.82 39.32 -27.90
CA LEU A 261 -13.65 39.01 -26.48
C LEU A 261 -12.94 37.68 -26.37
N GLY A 262 -11.73 37.71 -25.82
CA GLY A 262 -10.94 36.52 -25.56
C GLY A 262 -10.84 36.23 -24.08
N SER A 263 -11.08 34.99 -23.68
CA SER A 263 -10.93 34.52 -22.31
C SER A 263 -10.69 33.02 -22.24
N ASP A 264 -10.03 32.59 -21.18
CA ASP A 264 -9.73 31.19 -20.82
C ASP A 264 -10.69 30.59 -19.79
N ASP A 265 -11.75 31.33 -19.47
CA ASP A 265 -12.95 30.92 -18.75
C ASP A 265 -14.06 31.89 -19.22
N GLY A 266 -15.21 31.92 -18.55
CA GLY A 266 -16.37 32.59 -19.11
C GLY A 266 -16.31 34.11 -19.08
N SER A 267 -16.67 34.75 -20.19
CA SER A 267 -16.82 36.20 -20.31
C SER A 267 -18.00 36.64 -21.17
N GLN A 268 -18.52 37.83 -20.89
CA GLN A 268 -19.59 38.48 -21.64
C GLN A 268 -19.23 39.95 -21.86
N LEU A 269 -19.54 40.46 -23.05
CA LEU A 269 -19.37 41.86 -23.40
C LEU A 269 -20.71 42.45 -23.82
N PHE A 270 -21.03 43.58 -23.20
CA PHE A 270 -22.20 44.40 -23.49
C PHE A 270 -21.75 45.77 -23.97
N VAL A 271 -22.26 46.23 -25.11
CA VAL A 271 -21.90 47.55 -25.67
C VAL A 271 -23.11 48.24 -26.29
N GLY A 272 -23.23 49.54 -26.01
CA GLY A 272 -24.29 50.38 -26.56
C GLY A 272 -25.56 50.37 -25.72
N TYR A 273 -26.51 51.23 -26.09
CA TYR A 273 -27.81 51.29 -25.43
C TYR A 273 -28.79 50.33 -26.12
N PRO A 274 -29.16 49.21 -25.48
CA PRO A 274 -30.23 48.39 -26.01
C PRO A 274 -31.52 49.20 -26.02
N GLN A 275 -32.18 49.23 -27.18
CA GLN A 275 -33.50 49.82 -27.32
C GLN A 275 -34.46 48.71 -27.71
N ILE A 276 -35.39 48.37 -26.82
CA ILE A 276 -36.51 47.47 -27.11
C ILE A 276 -37.78 48.31 -26.98
N GLY A 277 -38.45 48.51 -28.11
CA GLY A 277 -39.76 49.16 -28.20
C GLY A 277 -40.81 48.15 -28.62
N ILE A 278 -41.81 47.92 -27.77
CA ILE A 278 -42.99 47.14 -28.14
C ILE A 278 -44.18 48.09 -28.20
N ARG A 279 -44.76 48.24 -29.39
CA ARG A 279 -45.90 49.13 -29.61
C ARG A 279 -47.13 48.35 -30.11
N PRO A 280 -48.32 48.57 -29.54
CA PRO A 280 -49.54 48.00 -30.08
C PRO A 280 -49.87 48.65 -31.44
N LEU A 281 -50.36 47.84 -32.36
CA LEU A 281 -50.95 48.24 -33.63
C LEU A 281 -52.48 48.03 -33.54
N ALA A 282 -53.27 48.78 -34.31
CA ALA A 282 -54.72 48.58 -34.36
C ALA A 282 -55.03 47.15 -34.86
N GLY A 283 -55.43 46.28 -33.93
CA GLY A 283 -55.71 44.86 -34.18
C GLY A 283 -57.16 44.61 -34.58
N ARG A 284 -57.38 43.47 -35.24
CA ARG A 284 -58.69 42.86 -35.43
C ARG A 284 -58.95 41.96 -34.20
N GLU A 285 -60.18 41.87 -33.70
CA GLU A 285 -60.50 40.89 -32.66
C GLU A 285 -60.13 39.48 -33.14
N ILE A 286 -59.14 38.87 -32.50
CA ILE A 286 -58.85 37.45 -32.64
C ILE A 286 -59.97 36.73 -31.90
N GLY A 287 -60.85 36.05 -32.65
CA GLY A 287 -62.02 35.37 -32.09
C GLY A 287 -61.63 34.44 -30.95
N SER A 288 -62.40 34.45 -29.87
CA SER A 288 -62.22 33.55 -28.73
C SER A 288 -62.32 32.09 -29.20
N TYR A 289 -61.18 31.40 -29.26
CA TYR A 289 -61.16 29.96 -29.56
C TYR A 289 -61.54 29.16 -28.30
N TYR A 290 -62.83 29.17 -27.94
CA TYR A 290 -63.41 28.15 -27.07
C TYR A 290 -63.84 26.95 -27.92
N GLY A 291 -62.85 26.24 -28.47
CA GLY A 291 -63.07 24.95 -29.13
C GLY A 291 -62.90 23.82 -28.13
N GLY A 292 -63.93 23.49 -27.35
CA GLY A 292 -63.96 22.23 -26.61
C GLY A 292 -64.00 21.06 -27.59
N ARG A 293 -62.84 20.56 -28.03
CA ARG A 293 -62.76 19.34 -28.85
C ARG A 293 -62.86 18.12 -27.94
N THR A 294 -63.88 17.30 -28.18
CA THR A 294 -63.86 15.87 -27.87
C THR A 294 -62.98 15.19 -28.93
N PHE A 295 -61.94 14.49 -28.50
CA PHE A 295 -61.01 13.79 -29.42
C PHE A 295 -61.78 12.77 -30.26
N GLY A 296 -61.71 12.90 -31.59
CA GLY A 296 -62.30 11.95 -32.54
C GLY A 296 -63.09 12.59 -33.69
N LYS A 297 -62.39 13.21 -34.65
CA LYS A 297 -62.74 13.23 -36.10
C LYS A 297 -61.71 14.06 -36.88
N ASN A 298 -61.20 13.48 -37.96
CA ASN A 298 -60.27 14.11 -38.91
C ASN A 298 -60.93 15.31 -39.62
N GLY A 299 -60.15 16.38 -39.78
CA GLY A 299 -60.53 17.53 -40.60
C GLY A 299 -59.71 18.78 -40.26
N ASP A 300 -59.01 19.26 -41.29
CA ASP A 300 -58.27 20.51 -41.49
C ASP A 300 -56.88 20.68 -40.83
N GLU A 301 -55.89 20.65 -41.74
CA GLU A 301 -54.54 21.22 -41.65
C GLU A 301 -54.65 22.71 -41.27
N ASP A 302 -54.45 23.01 -39.98
CA ASP A 302 -54.13 24.38 -39.56
C ASP A 302 -53.32 24.33 -38.27
N GLU A 303 -52.20 25.05 -38.32
CA GLU A 303 -51.07 25.10 -37.37
C GLU A 303 -51.48 25.40 -35.91
N SER A 304 -50.77 24.78 -34.96
CA SER A 304 -50.69 25.12 -33.52
C SER A 304 -51.91 25.81 -32.90
N ARG A 305 -52.92 25.03 -32.45
CA ARG A 305 -54.15 25.58 -31.84
C ARG A 305 -54.03 25.71 -30.33
N TRP A 306 -54.53 26.81 -29.77
CA TRP A 306 -54.72 26.99 -28.33
C TRP A 306 -55.84 26.06 -27.84
N VAL A 307 -55.57 25.22 -26.83
CA VAL A 307 -56.53 24.23 -26.29
C VAL A 307 -56.58 24.26 -24.76
N SER A 308 -57.66 23.73 -24.19
CA SER A 308 -57.82 23.52 -22.75
C SER A 308 -58.07 22.04 -22.45
N VAL A 309 -57.28 21.44 -21.54
CA VAL A 309 -57.27 20.01 -21.22
C VAL A 309 -57.48 19.80 -19.72
N GLU A 310 -58.37 18.89 -19.34
CA GLU A 310 -58.60 18.48 -17.95
C GLU A 310 -58.08 17.06 -17.69
N GLY A 311 -57.23 16.89 -16.67
CA GLY A 311 -56.61 15.61 -16.35
C GLY A 311 -56.22 15.45 -14.89
N THR A 312 -55.77 14.24 -14.53
CA THR A 312 -55.20 13.95 -13.21
C THR A 312 -53.69 13.99 -13.28
N VAL A 313 -53.06 14.78 -12.44
CA VAL A 313 -51.60 14.88 -12.34
C VAL A 313 -51.02 13.55 -11.93
N VAL A 314 -50.19 12.95 -12.76
CA VAL A 314 -49.43 11.74 -12.45
C VAL A 314 -48.14 12.10 -11.73
N PHE A 315 -47.50 13.19 -12.17
CA PHE A 315 -46.23 13.66 -11.61
C PHE A 315 -46.06 15.16 -11.85
N PRO A 316 -45.92 15.97 -10.80
CA PRO A 316 -45.46 17.36 -10.90
C PRO A 316 -43.96 17.46 -10.59
N ALA A 317 -43.18 18.06 -11.49
CA ALA A 317 -41.74 18.19 -11.36
C ALA A 317 -41.24 19.62 -11.63
N LEU A 318 -40.10 19.94 -11.00
CA LEU A 318 -39.30 21.11 -11.31
C LEU A 318 -38.15 20.69 -12.23
N LEU A 319 -37.96 21.44 -13.32
CA LEU A 319 -36.86 21.30 -14.27
C LEU A 319 -35.85 22.45 -14.08
N SER A 320 -34.71 22.36 -14.75
CA SER A 320 -33.60 23.33 -14.65
C SER A 320 -34.00 24.78 -14.96
N ASP A 321 -34.95 25.01 -15.89
CA ASP A 321 -35.35 26.34 -16.37
C ASP A 321 -36.87 26.60 -16.38
N GLY A 322 -37.66 25.78 -15.68
CA GLY A 322 -39.12 25.85 -15.69
C GLY A 322 -39.79 24.72 -14.90
N GLY A 323 -41.00 24.35 -15.32
CA GLY A 323 -41.80 23.31 -14.66
C GLY A 323 -42.36 22.29 -15.65
N GLU A 324 -42.64 21.09 -15.14
CA GLU A 324 -43.28 20.01 -15.89
C GLU A 324 -44.42 19.38 -15.08
N ILE A 325 -45.51 19.06 -15.77
CA ILE A 325 -46.60 18.27 -15.21
C ILE A 325 -46.98 17.19 -16.22
N ILE A 326 -47.11 15.95 -15.75
CA ILE A 326 -47.70 14.85 -16.52
C ILE A 326 -49.18 14.73 -16.13
N LEU A 327 -50.10 14.86 -17.09
CA LEU A 327 -51.55 14.78 -16.91
C LEU A 327 -52.12 13.52 -17.53
N ARG A 328 -52.81 12.68 -16.76
CA ARG A 328 -53.57 11.56 -17.28
C ARG A 328 -54.98 12.00 -17.65
N VAL A 329 -55.36 11.81 -18.92
CA VAL A 329 -56.69 12.09 -19.46
C VAL A 329 -57.17 10.86 -20.23
N GLY A 330 -58.29 10.25 -19.80
CA GLY A 330 -58.89 9.11 -20.50
C GLY A 330 -58.00 7.85 -20.62
N GLY A 331 -56.94 7.73 -19.80
CA GLY A 331 -55.98 6.61 -19.85
C GLY A 331 -54.65 6.93 -20.56
N ASN A 332 -54.55 8.08 -21.22
CA ASN A 332 -53.32 8.55 -21.87
C ASN A 332 -52.64 9.64 -21.02
N ASP A 333 -51.31 9.62 -21.00
CA ASP A 333 -50.49 10.61 -20.29
C ASP A 333 -50.11 11.74 -21.27
N PHE A 334 -50.51 12.97 -20.95
CA PHE A 334 -50.21 14.21 -21.66
C PHE A 334 -49.12 14.98 -20.93
N ARG A 335 -48.17 15.52 -21.69
CA ARG A 335 -47.09 16.34 -21.15
C ARG A 335 -47.46 17.82 -21.19
N VAL A 336 -47.37 18.49 -20.05
CA VAL A 336 -47.51 19.95 -19.93
C VAL A 336 -46.13 20.54 -19.61
N MET A 337 -45.62 21.37 -20.51
CA MET A 337 -44.36 22.11 -20.31
C MET A 337 -44.65 23.57 -19.96
N ILE A 338 -43.94 24.10 -18.96
CA ILE A 338 -44.13 25.45 -18.42
C ILE A 338 -42.91 26.29 -18.78
N PHE A 339 -43.12 27.41 -19.49
CA PHE A 339 -42.03 28.22 -20.07
C PHE A 339 -41.21 28.98 -19.01
N GLU A 340 -41.84 29.39 -17.91
CA GLU A 340 -41.16 30.02 -16.78
C GLU A 340 -41.83 29.67 -15.45
N ASP A 341 -41.01 29.44 -14.42
CA ASP A 341 -41.45 29.22 -13.04
C ASP A 341 -41.63 30.56 -12.30
N CYS A 342 -42.61 31.36 -12.71
CA CYS A 342 -42.91 32.64 -12.09
C CYS A 342 -44.38 32.72 -11.63
N GLY A 343 -44.64 33.41 -10.51
CA GLY A 343 -45.98 33.56 -9.92
C GLY A 343 -46.28 32.66 -8.71
N ARG A 344 -47.53 32.67 -8.24
CA ARG A 344 -47.96 31.90 -7.05
C ARG A 344 -48.31 30.48 -7.46
N ARG A 345 -47.41 29.53 -7.20
CA ARG A 345 -47.61 28.11 -7.55
C ARG A 345 -48.90 27.55 -6.92
N PRO A 346 -49.85 27.03 -7.71
CA PRO A 346 -50.98 26.30 -7.15
C PRO A 346 -50.47 25.00 -6.50
N PRO A 347 -51.09 24.50 -5.41
CA PRO A 347 -50.63 23.31 -4.67
C PRO A 347 -50.94 22.01 -5.44
N VAL A 348 -50.39 21.88 -6.63
CA VAL A 348 -50.61 20.76 -7.54
C VAL A 348 -49.73 19.58 -7.08
N ARG A 349 -50.35 18.60 -6.44
CA ARG A 349 -49.71 17.33 -6.01
C ARG A 349 -50.01 16.21 -7.00
N ALA A 350 -49.23 15.12 -6.95
CA ALA A 350 -49.62 13.87 -7.59
C ALA A 350 -51.07 13.51 -7.19
N HIS A 351 -51.85 13.06 -8.18
CA HIS A 351 -53.28 12.77 -8.13
C HIS A 351 -54.23 13.98 -8.03
N SER A 352 -53.73 15.21 -8.07
CA SER A 352 -54.59 16.40 -8.20
C SER A 352 -55.26 16.43 -9.57
N ARG A 353 -56.54 16.76 -9.65
CA ARG A 353 -57.22 16.98 -10.93
C ARG A 353 -57.08 18.45 -11.31
N VAL A 354 -56.61 18.73 -12.52
CA VAL A 354 -56.33 20.09 -12.99
C VAL A 354 -56.83 20.32 -14.41
N ARG A 355 -57.16 21.57 -14.73
CA ARG A 355 -57.42 22.09 -16.07
C ARG A 355 -56.22 22.95 -16.49
N VAL A 356 -55.69 22.72 -17.69
CA VAL A 356 -54.55 23.46 -18.24
C VAL A 356 -54.92 24.00 -19.61
N SER A 357 -54.61 25.27 -19.88
CA SER A 357 -54.87 25.91 -21.18
C SER A 357 -53.57 26.41 -21.81
N GLY A 358 -53.29 26.03 -23.06
CA GLY A 358 -52.03 26.36 -23.73
C GLY A 358 -51.99 26.03 -25.20
N VAL A 359 -50.82 26.21 -25.83
CA VAL A 359 -50.58 25.86 -27.23
C VAL A 359 -50.37 24.35 -27.32
N TYR A 360 -51.23 23.66 -28.07
CA TYR A 360 -51.09 22.24 -28.35
C TYR A 360 -50.37 22.03 -29.67
N GLU A 361 -49.28 21.27 -29.61
CA GLU A 361 -48.50 20.87 -30.77
C GLU A 361 -48.82 19.42 -31.08
N ASP A 362 -49.52 19.20 -32.19
CA ASP A 362 -49.82 17.86 -32.70
C ASP A 362 -48.57 17.29 -33.34
N VAL A 363 -48.15 16.11 -32.89
CA VAL A 363 -46.96 15.48 -33.46
C VAL A 363 -47.44 14.42 -34.44
N MET A 364 -47.40 14.74 -35.72
CA MET A 364 -47.83 13.85 -36.80
C MET A 364 -46.68 12.94 -37.24
N PRO A 365 -46.63 11.64 -36.88
CA PRO A 365 -45.94 10.67 -37.70
C PRO A 365 -46.79 10.44 -38.96
N GLY A 366 -46.14 10.42 -40.13
CA GLY A 366 -46.78 10.03 -41.38
C GLY A 366 -47.37 8.63 -41.23
N ASN A 367 -48.70 8.57 -41.20
CA ASN A 367 -49.58 7.40 -41.11
C ASN A 367 -49.46 6.55 -39.83
N GLU A 368 -50.64 6.34 -39.22
CA GLU A 368 -51.00 5.43 -38.12
C GLU A 368 -51.00 5.99 -36.69
N VAL A 369 -52.23 6.07 -36.13
CA VAL A 369 -52.63 6.27 -34.73
C VAL A 369 -52.08 7.54 -34.04
N GLY A 370 -52.95 8.56 -33.93
CA GLY A 370 -52.64 9.83 -33.27
C GLY A 370 -52.12 9.65 -31.84
N LEU A 371 -50.88 10.04 -31.61
CA LEU A 371 -50.24 10.12 -30.30
C LEU A 371 -50.72 11.39 -29.58
N PRO A 372 -50.86 11.39 -28.24
CA PRO A 372 -51.20 12.60 -27.50
C PRO A 372 -50.07 13.63 -27.60
N GLY A 373 -50.38 14.83 -28.10
CA GLY A 373 -49.43 15.93 -28.30
C GLY A 373 -48.96 16.63 -27.01
N ILE A 374 -48.00 17.54 -27.16
CA ILE A 374 -47.43 18.33 -26.05
C ILE A 374 -48.27 19.60 -25.86
N LEU A 375 -48.60 19.92 -24.61
CA LEU A 375 -49.22 21.19 -24.24
C LEU A 375 -48.18 22.14 -23.66
N LYS A 376 -47.96 23.29 -24.30
CA LYS A 376 -47.03 24.32 -23.84
C LYS A 376 -47.79 25.49 -23.22
N ILE A 377 -47.42 25.88 -21.99
CA ILE A 377 -48.02 27.01 -21.27
C ILE A 377 -46.97 28.05 -20.88
N ALA A 378 -47.41 29.29 -20.71
CA ALA A 378 -46.52 30.40 -20.37
C ALA A 378 -46.07 30.32 -18.90
N THR A 379 -47.00 30.18 -17.96
CA THR A 379 -46.69 30.16 -16.52
C THR A 379 -47.63 29.24 -15.74
N TRP A 380 -47.38 29.05 -14.44
CA TRP A 380 -48.27 28.27 -13.56
C TRP A 380 -49.66 28.88 -13.38
N ASN A 381 -49.87 30.14 -13.77
CA ASN A 381 -51.18 30.79 -13.69
C ASN A 381 -52.21 30.13 -14.63
N ASP A 382 -51.76 29.42 -15.66
CA ASP A 382 -52.64 28.72 -16.61
C ASP A 382 -53.03 27.29 -16.15
N VAL A 383 -52.77 26.93 -14.87
CA VAL A 383 -53.12 25.63 -14.26
C VAL A 383 -54.17 25.83 -13.15
N GLU A 384 -55.41 25.36 -13.38
CA GLU A 384 -56.54 25.45 -12.43
C GLU A 384 -56.85 24.10 -11.78
N LEU A 385 -57.16 24.04 -10.47
CA LEU A 385 -57.57 22.79 -9.77
C LEU A 385 -59.07 22.48 -9.99
N VAL A 386 -59.42 21.24 -10.35
CA VAL A 386 -60.79 20.78 -10.63
C VAL A 386 -61.25 19.77 -9.57
N GLY A 387 -62.48 19.93 -9.06
CA GLY A 387 -63.06 19.17 -7.94
C GLY A 387 -63.24 17.66 -8.15
N VAL A 388 -63.24 16.96 -7.02
CA VAL A 388 -63.28 15.49 -6.79
C VAL A 388 -64.64 14.87 -7.16
N ASP A 389 -64.63 13.76 -7.92
CA ASP A 389 -65.48 12.60 -7.60
C ASP A 389 -65.02 11.31 -8.33
N MET A 390 -65.17 10.17 -7.65
CA MET A 390 -64.75 8.83 -8.06
C MET A 390 -65.78 8.13 -8.96
N GLN A 391 -65.35 7.33 -9.94
CA GLN A 391 -65.68 5.89 -10.08
C GLN A 391 -65.37 5.27 -11.46
N LYS A 392 -64.82 4.05 -11.39
CA LYS A 392 -64.89 2.88 -12.33
C LYS A 392 -63.91 2.75 -13.52
N THR A 393 -62.92 1.88 -13.31
CA THR A 393 -62.29 0.92 -14.25
C THR A 393 -63.26 -0.23 -14.63
N PRO A 394 -62.92 -1.24 -15.50
CA PRO A 394 -61.74 -1.48 -16.38
C PRO A 394 -62.08 -2.10 -17.78
N GLN A 395 -61.04 -2.58 -18.52
CA GLN A 395 -60.97 -3.75 -19.46
C GLN A 395 -60.66 -3.43 -20.95
N VAL A 396 -59.91 -4.20 -21.79
CA VAL A 396 -59.11 -5.46 -21.74
C VAL A 396 -58.43 -5.66 -23.14
N THR A 397 -57.14 -6.08 -23.18
CA THR A 397 -56.40 -6.93 -24.20
C THR A 397 -56.33 -6.52 -25.70
N ASN A 398 -55.43 -6.98 -26.58
CA ASN A 398 -54.41 -8.04 -26.59
C ASN A 398 -53.34 -7.79 -27.68
N VAL A 399 -52.29 -8.61 -27.58
CA VAL A 399 -51.01 -8.73 -28.31
C VAL A 399 -51.14 -9.26 -29.76
N VAL A 400 -50.20 -8.92 -30.67
CA VAL A 400 -49.26 -9.82 -31.40
C VAL A 400 -48.64 -9.17 -32.66
N SER A 401 -47.32 -9.40 -32.76
CA SER A 401 -46.24 -9.19 -33.76
C SER A 401 -46.54 -9.56 -35.24
N ALA A 402 -45.68 -9.44 -36.26
CA ALA A 402 -44.21 -9.45 -36.41
C ALA A 402 -43.83 -9.06 -37.85
N TRP A 403 -42.60 -8.59 -38.15
CA TRP A 403 -41.81 -8.93 -39.35
C TRP A 403 -40.30 -8.82 -39.03
N SER A 404 -39.50 -9.74 -39.57
CA SER A 404 -38.04 -9.88 -39.40
C SER A 404 -37.25 -9.24 -40.55
N GLU A 405 -36.15 -8.57 -40.25
CA GLU A 405 -35.04 -8.37 -41.20
C GLU A 405 -33.72 -8.77 -40.52
N THR A 406 -33.01 -9.71 -41.15
CA THR A 406 -31.79 -10.32 -40.63
C THR A 406 -30.59 -9.37 -40.63
N ASN A 407 -29.79 -9.49 -39.56
CA ASN A 407 -28.48 -8.87 -39.29
C ASN A 407 -28.43 -7.37 -38.90
N VAL A 408 -29.55 -6.75 -38.55
CA VAL A 408 -29.58 -5.42 -37.90
C VAL A 408 -29.97 -5.60 -36.44
N LEU A 409 -29.22 -5.00 -35.51
CA LEU A 409 -29.61 -4.98 -34.10
C LEU A 409 -30.79 -4.02 -33.93
N THR A 410 -31.88 -4.50 -33.34
CA THR A 410 -33.17 -3.79 -33.30
C THR A 410 -33.57 -3.33 -31.91
N THR A 411 -32.85 -3.77 -30.88
CA THR A 411 -33.08 -3.35 -29.50
C THR A 411 -31.81 -2.79 -28.85
N ALA A 412 -31.99 -1.85 -27.92
CA ALA A 412 -30.93 -1.31 -27.07
C ALA A 412 -30.27 -2.41 -26.21
N ALA A 413 -31.02 -3.45 -25.84
CA ALA A 413 -30.52 -4.60 -25.11
C ALA A 413 -29.45 -5.38 -25.88
N GLU A 414 -29.73 -5.70 -27.13
CA GLU A 414 -28.79 -6.40 -28.02
C GLU A 414 -27.48 -5.62 -28.17
N VAL A 415 -27.54 -4.29 -28.28
CA VAL A 415 -26.34 -3.44 -28.39
C VAL A 415 -25.52 -3.43 -27.10
N LYS A 416 -26.17 -3.30 -25.94
CA LYS A 416 -25.49 -3.29 -24.63
C LYS A 416 -24.90 -4.66 -24.24
N GLU A 417 -25.37 -5.75 -24.83
CA GLU A 417 -24.85 -7.11 -24.59
C GLU A 417 -23.59 -7.45 -25.38
N LEU A 418 -23.22 -6.61 -26.35
CA LEU A 418 -21.99 -6.79 -27.13
C LEU A 418 -20.74 -6.62 -26.28
N THR A 419 -19.73 -7.44 -26.56
CA THR A 419 -18.38 -7.16 -26.09
C THR A 419 -17.80 -5.94 -26.80
N ILE A 420 -16.80 -5.29 -26.20
CA ILE A 420 -16.10 -4.14 -26.82
C ILE A 420 -15.57 -4.48 -28.22
N GLU A 421 -15.04 -5.70 -28.40
CA GLU A 421 -14.50 -6.16 -29.69
C GLU A 421 -15.59 -6.40 -30.74
N GLU A 422 -16.80 -6.79 -30.32
CA GLU A 422 -17.95 -6.90 -31.22
C GLU A 422 -18.53 -5.53 -31.57
N ALA A 423 -18.63 -4.62 -30.59
CA ALA A 423 -19.10 -3.26 -30.82
C ALA A 423 -18.18 -2.47 -31.77
N LYS A 424 -16.85 -2.73 -31.72
CA LYS A 424 -15.87 -2.16 -32.68
C LYS A 424 -16.09 -2.58 -34.13
N LYS A 425 -16.79 -3.69 -34.38
CA LYS A 425 -17.10 -4.16 -35.75
C LYS A 425 -18.15 -3.32 -36.46
N GLN A 426 -18.68 -2.27 -35.80
CA GLN A 426 -19.66 -1.34 -36.38
C GLN A 426 -20.87 -2.07 -36.97
N LEU A 427 -21.47 -2.97 -36.17
CA LEU A 427 -22.66 -3.70 -36.57
C LEU A 427 -23.80 -2.72 -36.84
N PRO A 428 -24.63 -2.91 -37.88
CA PRO A 428 -25.73 -2.01 -38.17
C PRO A 428 -26.80 -2.09 -37.08
N VAL A 429 -27.32 -0.93 -36.69
CA VAL A 429 -28.32 -0.77 -35.63
C VAL A 429 -29.48 0.07 -36.16
N ARG A 430 -30.71 -0.36 -35.89
CA ARG A 430 -31.93 0.43 -36.11
C ARG A 430 -32.84 0.26 -34.90
N ILE A 431 -32.91 1.29 -34.04
CA ILE A 431 -33.74 1.26 -32.83
C ILE A 431 -34.77 2.37 -32.85
N ARG A 432 -35.88 2.16 -32.13
CA ARG A 432 -36.90 3.18 -31.85
C ARG A 432 -37.07 3.30 -30.35
N GLY A 433 -36.97 4.52 -29.83
CA GLY A 433 -37.13 4.74 -28.40
C GLY A 433 -37.33 6.20 -28.04
N VAL A 434 -37.65 6.43 -26.77
CA VAL A 434 -37.86 7.75 -26.19
C VAL A 434 -36.56 8.34 -25.67
N VAL A 435 -36.31 9.61 -25.94
CA VAL A 435 -35.16 10.33 -25.36
C VAL A 435 -35.40 10.55 -23.86
N THR A 436 -34.59 9.93 -23.00
CA THR A 436 -34.69 10.03 -21.54
C THR A 436 -33.65 10.95 -20.91
N ALA A 437 -32.61 11.32 -21.66
CA ALA A 437 -31.67 12.38 -21.31
C ALA A 437 -31.02 12.97 -22.57
N THR A 438 -30.78 14.28 -22.55
CA THR A 438 -30.02 14.99 -23.59
C THR A 438 -28.74 15.51 -22.97
N LEU A 439 -27.59 15.24 -23.58
CA LEU A 439 -26.32 15.77 -23.08
C LEU A 439 -26.09 17.19 -23.63
N PRO A 440 -25.19 17.97 -23.02
CA PRO A 440 -24.86 19.30 -23.49
C PRO A 440 -24.50 19.32 -24.99
N PRO A 441 -24.84 20.39 -25.74
CA PRO A 441 -24.74 20.41 -27.21
C PRO A 441 -23.38 20.04 -27.78
N TYR A 442 -22.29 20.36 -27.07
CA TYR A 442 -20.90 20.07 -27.48
C TYR A 442 -20.52 18.58 -27.40
N VAL A 443 -21.29 17.76 -26.67
CA VAL A 443 -21.06 16.32 -26.54
C VAL A 443 -21.69 15.54 -27.71
N HIS A 444 -22.64 16.15 -28.44
CA HIS A 444 -23.39 15.52 -29.53
C HIS A 444 -23.90 14.12 -29.17
N GLY A 445 -24.59 13.99 -28.03
CA GLY A 445 -25.11 12.73 -27.53
C GLY A 445 -26.43 12.85 -26.78
N ALA A 446 -27.23 11.79 -26.82
CA ALA A 446 -28.48 11.67 -26.09
C ALA A 446 -28.69 10.22 -25.65
N VAL A 447 -29.49 10.00 -24.62
CA VAL A 447 -29.93 8.65 -24.22
C VAL A 447 -31.30 8.41 -24.79
N ILE A 448 -31.41 7.31 -25.54
CA ILE A 448 -32.68 6.82 -26.07
C ILE A 448 -32.99 5.51 -25.36
N GLN A 449 -34.21 5.39 -24.86
CA GLN A 449 -34.69 4.20 -24.17
C GLN A 449 -35.84 3.58 -24.96
N ASP A 450 -35.61 2.36 -25.42
CA ASP A 450 -36.65 1.53 -26.03
C ASP A 450 -37.41 0.73 -24.95
N THR A 451 -38.23 -0.22 -25.37
CA THR A 451 -38.98 -1.10 -24.45
C THR A 451 -38.09 -2.03 -23.60
N THR A 452 -36.81 -2.17 -23.93
CA THR A 452 -35.88 -3.09 -23.28
C THR A 452 -34.95 -2.37 -22.30
N ARG A 453 -34.25 -1.32 -22.73
CA ARG A 453 -33.30 -0.54 -21.90
C ARG A 453 -32.89 0.78 -22.57
N GLY A 454 -32.29 1.68 -21.79
CA GLY A 454 -31.62 2.86 -22.32
C GLY A 454 -30.26 2.56 -22.97
N ILE A 455 -29.93 3.33 -24.02
CA ILE A 455 -28.66 3.29 -24.75
C ILE A 455 -28.22 4.72 -25.07
N PHE A 456 -26.92 4.97 -24.93
CA PHE A 456 -26.33 6.23 -25.37
C PHE A 456 -26.18 6.24 -26.90
N VAL A 457 -26.67 7.31 -27.51
CA VAL A 457 -26.60 7.57 -28.94
C VAL A 457 -25.72 8.79 -29.17
N SER A 458 -24.56 8.58 -29.79
CA SER A 458 -23.72 9.65 -30.31
C SER A 458 -24.18 10.01 -31.72
N TYR A 459 -24.34 11.29 -31.99
CA TYR A 459 -24.65 11.85 -33.31
C TYR A 459 -23.59 12.89 -33.70
N LEU A 460 -22.36 12.71 -33.23
CA LEU A 460 -21.22 13.53 -33.61
C LEU A 460 -21.01 13.47 -35.12
N GLY A 461 -21.02 14.64 -35.78
CA GLY A 461 -20.90 14.77 -37.23
C GLY A 461 -22.24 14.75 -38.00
N LEU A 462 -23.37 14.58 -37.32
CA LEU A 462 -24.70 14.80 -37.91
C LEU A 462 -25.14 16.25 -37.69
N ASN A 463 -25.42 16.94 -38.80
CA ASN A 463 -26.15 18.20 -38.76
C ASN A 463 -27.63 17.90 -38.58
N LEU A 464 -28.07 17.78 -37.34
CA LEU A 464 -29.49 17.73 -37.03
C LEU A 464 -30.09 19.13 -37.25
N GLU A 465 -31.16 19.20 -38.04
CA GLU A 465 -31.90 20.46 -38.23
C GLU A 465 -32.50 20.94 -36.90
N GLU A 466 -32.86 20.01 -36.01
CA GLU A 466 -33.32 20.28 -34.66
C GLU A 466 -32.63 19.37 -33.62
N PRO A 467 -32.29 19.88 -32.42
CA PRO A 467 -31.75 19.05 -31.35
C PRO A 467 -32.79 18.04 -30.87
N LEU A 468 -32.34 16.82 -30.52
CA LEU A 468 -33.22 15.83 -29.90
C LEU A 468 -33.84 16.40 -28.64
N ARG A 469 -35.15 16.22 -28.49
CA ARG A 469 -35.86 16.71 -27.31
C ARG A 469 -36.20 15.56 -26.38
N TRP A 470 -36.05 15.80 -25.09
CA TRP A 470 -36.45 14.84 -24.06
C TRP A 470 -37.93 14.49 -24.18
N GLY A 471 -38.27 13.22 -24.00
CA GLY A 471 -39.64 12.69 -24.07
C GLY A 471 -40.16 12.41 -25.49
N GLU A 472 -39.42 12.76 -26.54
CA GLU A 472 -39.79 12.45 -27.92
C GLU A 472 -39.22 11.09 -28.37
N VAL A 473 -39.95 10.42 -29.27
CA VAL A 473 -39.56 9.17 -29.92
C VAL A 473 -38.76 9.49 -31.17
N TYR A 474 -37.61 8.84 -31.28
CA TYR A 474 -36.78 8.88 -32.47
C TYR A 474 -36.49 7.47 -32.97
N GLU A 475 -36.45 7.33 -34.28
CA GLU A 475 -35.81 6.20 -34.95
C GLU A 475 -34.36 6.57 -35.24
N VAL A 476 -33.44 5.75 -34.73
CA VAL A 476 -32.01 5.93 -34.92
C VAL A 476 -31.48 4.78 -35.75
N GLU A 477 -30.92 5.13 -36.90
CA GLU A 477 -30.17 4.23 -37.75
C GLU A 477 -28.69 4.58 -37.67
N GLY A 478 -27.85 3.59 -37.44
CA GLY A 478 -26.43 3.81 -37.23
C GLY A 478 -25.65 2.52 -37.15
N VAL A 479 -24.51 2.60 -36.47
CA VAL A 479 -23.65 1.46 -36.19
C VAL A 479 -23.27 1.40 -34.72
N THR A 480 -22.91 0.22 -34.23
CA THR A 480 -22.38 0.06 -32.88
C THR A 480 -21.04 0.78 -32.74
N GLY A 481 -20.81 1.40 -31.59
CA GLY A 481 -19.52 1.95 -31.17
C GLY A 481 -19.11 1.36 -29.82
N PRO A 482 -17.80 1.23 -29.53
CA PRO A 482 -17.33 0.66 -28.27
C PRO A 482 -17.69 1.50 -27.04
N GLY A 483 -17.86 2.83 -27.20
CA GLY A 483 -18.07 3.77 -26.11
C GLY A 483 -16.88 3.87 -25.14
N ASP A 484 -17.00 4.78 -24.18
CA ASP A 484 -15.97 4.98 -23.14
C ASP A 484 -16.14 4.00 -21.97
N PHE A 485 -17.38 3.55 -21.71
CA PHE A 485 -17.74 2.63 -20.63
C PHE A 485 -18.52 1.42 -21.12
N ALA A 486 -19.68 1.66 -21.74
CA ALA A 486 -20.53 0.64 -22.34
C ALA A 486 -20.70 0.87 -23.84
N PRO A 487 -21.05 -0.16 -24.63
CA PRO A 487 -21.37 0.01 -26.04
C PRO A 487 -22.41 1.11 -26.28
N ILE A 488 -22.22 1.85 -27.37
CA ILE A 488 -23.06 2.98 -27.78
C ILE A 488 -23.53 2.81 -29.21
N ILE A 489 -24.46 3.66 -29.65
CA ILE A 489 -24.83 3.78 -31.06
C ILE A 489 -24.21 5.04 -31.62
N ILE A 490 -23.49 4.92 -32.73
CA ILE A 490 -23.05 6.06 -33.55
C ILE A 490 -24.09 6.21 -34.65
N ALA A 491 -24.95 7.20 -34.49
CA ALA A 491 -26.03 7.49 -35.42
C ALA A 491 -25.46 7.94 -36.77
N ARG A 492 -26.06 7.45 -37.85
CA ARG A 492 -25.87 7.93 -39.23
C ARG A 492 -27.10 8.67 -39.73
N GLN A 493 -28.26 8.35 -39.18
CA GLN A 493 -29.52 9.01 -39.46
C GLN A 493 -30.39 8.96 -38.22
N ILE A 494 -31.03 10.08 -37.91
CA ILE A 494 -31.99 10.20 -36.82
C ILE A 494 -33.26 10.76 -37.42
N LYS A 495 -34.37 10.06 -37.22
CA LYS A 495 -35.68 10.46 -37.71
C LYS A 495 -36.61 10.67 -36.53
N HIS A 496 -37.18 11.86 -36.44
CA HIS A 496 -38.19 12.19 -35.44
C HIS A 496 -39.49 11.43 -35.76
N LEU A 497 -40.03 10.69 -34.78
CA LEU A 497 -41.27 9.92 -34.90
C LEU A 497 -42.42 10.51 -34.08
N GLY A 498 -42.11 11.28 -33.04
CA GLY A 498 -43.08 12.15 -32.39
C GLY A 498 -43.01 12.16 -30.87
N THR A 499 -44.12 12.44 -30.17
CA THR A 499 -44.15 12.36 -28.70
C THR A 499 -44.18 10.91 -28.20
N GLY A 500 -43.40 10.61 -27.17
CA GLY A 500 -43.36 9.28 -26.58
C GLY A 500 -43.80 9.24 -25.13
N LYS A 501 -44.25 8.06 -24.70
CA LYS A 501 -44.48 7.79 -23.29
C LYS A 501 -43.14 7.46 -22.62
N LEU A 502 -42.79 8.20 -21.57
CA LEU A 502 -41.59 7.91 -20.78
C LEU A 502 -41.69 6.51 -20.16
N PRO A 503 -40.56 5.78 -20.07
CA PRO A 503 -40.51 4.49 -19.41
C PRO A 503 -40.85 4.65 -17.91
N GLU A 504 -41.43 3.60 -17.31
CA GLU A 504 -41.59 3.58 -15.85
C GLU A 504 -40.21 3.57 -15.18
N PRO A 505 -39.95 4.46 -14.21
CA PRO A 505 -38.63 4.57 -13.61
C PRO A 505 -38.32 3.32 -12.77
N ILE A 506 -37.10 2.81 -12.94
CA ILE A 506 -36.60 1.69 -12.15
C ILE A 506 -36.26 2.18 -10.74
N ARG A 507 -36.71 1.45 -9.71
CA ARG A 507 -36.28 1.67 -8.32
C ARG A 507 -35.13 0.73 -7.99
N PRO A 508 -33.88 1.21 -8.01
CA PRO A 508 -32.72 0.34 -7.95
C PRO A 508 -32.51 -0.21 -6.54
N ALA A 509 -32.10 -1.48 -6.44
CA ALA A 509 -31.55 -1.99 -5.19
C ALA A 509 -30.18 -1.36 -4.90
N TRP A 510 -29.82 -1.22 -3.62
CA TRP A 510 -28.55 -0.59 -3.21
C TRP A 510 -27.31 -1.10 -3.95
N LYS A 511 -27.17 -2.42 -4.11
CA LYS A 511 -26.03 -3.03 -4.83
C LYS A 511 -26.05 -2.77 -6.33
N GLN A 512 -27.24 -2.60 -6.94
CA GLN A 512 -27.36 -2.35 -8.38
C GLN A 512 -26.91 -0.93 -8.72
N LEU A 513 -27.17 0.02 -7.83
CA LEU A 513 -26.82 1.43 -8.00
C LEU A 513 -25.32 1.63 -8.32
N PHE A 514 -24.46 0.86 -7.65
CA PHE A 514 -23.00 0.95 -7.77
C PHE A 514 -22.38 -0.16 -8.62
N SER A 515 -23.18 -0.92 -9.36
CA SER A 515 -22.69 -2.02 -10.20
C SER A 515 -22.41 -1.59 -11.65
N GLY A 516 -22.87 -0.40 -12.05
CA GLY A 516 -22.83 0.09 -13.43
C GLY A 516 -23.90 -0.52 -14.34
N THR A 517 -24.70 -1.50 -13.87
CA THR A 517 -25.74 -2.15 -14.69
C THR A 517 -26.89 -1.21 -15.07
N LEU A 518 -27.07 -0.12 -14.32
CA LEU A 518 -28.12 0.87 -14.52
C LEU A 518 -27.65 2.03 -15.41
N ASP A 519 -26.46 1.93 -16.00
CA ASP A 519 -25.95 2.94 -16.92
C ASP A 519 -26.97 3.19 -18.04
N THR A 520 -27.27 4.47 -18.27
CA THR A 520 -28.28 4.98 -19.21
C THR A 520 -29.72 4.56 -18.92
N GLN A 521 -30.05 4.04 -17.74
CA GLN A 521 -31.44 3.71 -17.37
C GLN A 521 -32.16 4.87 -16.69
N TYR A 522 -33.44 5.02 -16.97
CA TYR A 522 -34.33 5.92 -16.22
C TYR A 522 -34.66 5.34 -14.83
N ILE A 523 -34.24 6.03 -13.76
CA ILE A 523 -34.37 5.58 -12.37
C ILE A 523 -35.13 6.58 -11.48
N GLU A 524 -35.58 6.11 -10.31
CA GLU A 524 -36.15 6.91 -9.23
C GLU A 524 -35.43 6.63 -7.91
N LEU A 525 -34.95 7.67 -7.25
CA LEU A 525 -34.34 7.65 -5.91
C LEU A 525 -35.18 8.46 -4.93
N GLU A 526 -35.37 7.95 -3.72
CA GLU A 526 -36.03 8.68 -2.63
C GLU A 526 -35.08 8.76 -1.43
N GLY A 527 -34.89 9.97 -0.90
CA GLY A 527 -33.95 10.18 0.19
C GLY A 527 -33.98 11.60 0.75
N VAL A 528 -33.32 11.79 1.89
CA VAL A 528 -33.16 13.11 2.50
C VAL A 528 -31.86 13.73 2.00
N VAL A 529 -31.94 14.96 1.50
CA VAL A 529 -30.74 15.71 1.12
C VAL A 529 -30.00 16.11 2.39
N LEU A 530 -28.84 15.50 2.62
CA LEU A 530 -27.99 15.85 3.75
C LEU A 530 -27.23 17.12 3.45
N GLY A 531 -26.63 17.28 2.28
CA GLY A 531 -25.81 18.43 1.94
C GLY A 531 -25.75 18.61 0.44
N VAL A 532 -25.38 19.82 0.03
CA VAL A 532 -25.15 20.16 -1.37
C VAL A 532 -23.80 20.84 -1.47
N ASP A 533 -22.92 20.28 -2.29
CA ASP A 533 -21.65 20.89 -2.66
C ASP A 533 -21.64 21.09 -4.17
N ASN A 534 -21.83 22.34 -4.61
CA ASN A 534 -21.98 22.69 -6.02
C ASN A 534 -23.15 21.93 -6.69
N GLN A 535 -22.86 20.92 -7.52
CA GLN A 535 -23.85 20.08 -8.22
C GLN A 535 -23.93 18.66 -7.64
N GLU A 536 -23.20 18.39 -6.56
CA GLU A 536 -23.23 17.12 -5.85
C GLU A 536 -24.21 17.20 -4.68
N VAL A 537 -25.13 16.25 -4.62
CA VAL A 537 -26.15 16.14 -3.58
C VAL A 537 -25.88 14.90 -2.75
N ASP A 538 -25.54 15.09 -1.48
CA ASP A 538 -25.42 14.00 -0.52
C ASP A 538 -26.83 13.51 -0.15
N LEU A 539 -27.27 12.40 -0.73
CA LEU A 539 -28.61 11.86 -0.53
C LEU A 539 -28.58 10.67 0.45
N LEU A 540 -29.28 10.78 1.57
CA LEU A 540 -29.50 9.68 2.50
C LEU A 540 -30.76 8.90 2.12
N THR A 541 -30.56 7.70 1.58
CA THR A 541 -31.62 6.72 1.30
C THR A 541 -31.77 5.74 2.46
N VAL A 542 -32.82 4.91 2.43
CA VAL A 542 -33.07 3.89 3.46
C VAL A 542 -31.92 2.89 3.57
N ASP A 543 -31.27 2.57 2.45
CA ASP A 543 -30.21 1.57 2.37
C ASP A 543 -28.81 2.16 2.60
N GLY A 544 -28.64 3.49 2.48
CA GLY A 544 -27.36 4.15 2.67
C GLY A 544 -27.27 5.55 2.06
N GLU A 545 -26.07 6.13 2.17
CA GLU A 545 -25.74 7.45 1.63
C GLU A 545 -25.15 7.32 0.22
N VAL A 546 -25.68 8.07 -0.73
CA VAL A 546 -25.19 8.16 -2.10
C VAL A 546 -25.01 9.61 -2.50
N VAL A 547 -23.87 9.90 -3.13
CA VAL A 547 -23.66 11.20 -3.77
C VAL A 547 -24.31 11.18 -5.15
N VAL A 548 -25.27 12.07 -5.37
CA VAL A 548 -25.97 12.21 -6.65
C VAL A 548 -25.47 13.47 -7.34
N ILE A 549 -24.82 13.32 -8.49
CA ILE A 549 -24.35 14.44 -9.31
C ILE A 549 -25.47 14.84 -10.28
N MET A 550 -25.93 16.09 -10.20
CA MET A 550 -26.99 16.63 -11.04
C MET A 550 -26.47 17.85 -11.81
N ASP A 551 -25.69 17.58 -12.86
CA ASP A 551 -25.02 18.60 -13.69
C ASP A 551 -26.01 19.58 -14.37
N ASP A 552 -27.27 19.17 -14.50
CA ASP A 552 -28.34 19.93 -15.15
C ASP A 552 -28.94 21.03 -14.26
N PHE A 553 -28.65 21.01 -12.96
CA PHE A 553 -29.23 21.93 -11.98
C PHE A 553 -28.25 23.04 -11.60
N GLN A 554 -28.81 24.22 -11.31
CA GLN A 554 -28.04 25.32 -10.70
C GLN A 554 -27.76 25.01 -9.21
N PRO A 555 -26.52 25.24 -8.73
CA PRO A 555 -26.15 24.96 -7.35
C PRO A 555 -27.07 25.61 -6.30
N GLU A 556 -27.48 26.86 -6.54
CA GLU A 556 -28.30 27.62 -5.61
C GLU A 556 -29.66 26.95 -5.38
N ARG A 557 -30.30 26.44 -6.44
CA ARG A 557 -31.59 25.74 -6.33
C ARG A 557 -31.47 24.42 -5.57
N LEU A 558 -30.32 23.74 -5.66
CA LEU A 558 -30.10 22.50 -4.94
C LEU A 558 -29.98 22.73 -3.43
N THR A 559 -29.35 23.83 -3.01
CA THR A 559 -29.20 24.17 -1.58
C THR A 559 -30.54 24.41 -0.87
N GLU A 560 -31.60 24.80 -1.60
CA GLU A 560 -32.95 24.96 -1.03
C GLU A 560 -33.56 23.64 -0.54
N TYR A 561 -33.08 22.51 -1.06
CA TYR A 561 -33.56 21.18 -0.67
C TYR A 561 -32.81 20.60 0.52
N GLU A 562 -31.83 21.31 1.10
CA GLU A 562 -31.05 20.77 2.22
C GLU A 562 -31.95 20.44 3.43
N ASN A 563 -31.84 19.20 3.92
CA ASN A 563 -32.68 18.58 4.95
C ASN A 563 -34.13 18.27 4.52
N ALA A 564 -34.48 18.42 3.25
CA ALA A 564 -35.78 18.02 2.69
C ALA A 564 -35.77 16.53 2.29
N LEU A 565 -36.93 15.87 2.42
CA LEU A 565 -37.15 14.55 1.82
C LEU A 565 -37.58 14.75 0.38
N VAL A 566 -36.78 14.28 -0.57
CA VAL A 566 -36.99 14.46 -1.99
C VAL A 566 -37.07 13.13 -2.73
N ARG A 567 -37.73 13.15 -3.88
CA ARG A 567 -37.73 12.07 -4.86
C ARG A 567 -37.12 12.61 -6.15
N ILE A 568 -36.06 11.96 -6.60
CA ILE A 568 -35.28 12.35 -7.78
C ILE A 568 -35.54 11.32 -8.87
N ARG A 569 -35.95 11.77 -10.06
CA ARG A 569 -36.10 10.93 -11.26
C ARG A 569 -35.17 11.41 -12.36
N GLY A 570 -34.56 10.50 -13.09
CA GLY A 570 -33.72 10.86 -14.23
C GLY A 570 -32.93 9.67 -14.76
N CYS A 571 -32.14 9.91 -15.81
CA CYS A 571 -31.28 8.89 -16.39
C CYS A 571 -30.00 8.74 -15.58
N ALA A 572 -29.75 7.56 -15.03
CA ALA A 572 -28.53 7.25 -14.29
C ALA A 572 -27.35 7.04 -15.25
N PHE A 573 -26.21 7.59 -14.87
CA PHE A 573 -24.93 7.38 -15.52
C PHE A 573 -23.93 6.85 -14.51
N ALA A 574 -23.23 5.80 -14.93
CA ALA A 574 -22.08 5.31 -14.19
C ALA A 574 -20.97 6.37 -14.20
N ILE A 575 -20.35 6.61 -13.04
CA ILE A 575 -19.12 7.40 -12.96
C ILE A 575 -17.97 6.42 -13.02
N PHE A 576 -17.00 6.67 -13.89
CA PHE A 576 -15.86 5.79 -14.09
C PHE A 576 -14.62 6.60 -14.43
N ASN A 577 -13.44 6.03 -14.18
CA ASN A 577 -12.19 6.62 -14.60
C ASN A 577 -12.00 6.38 -16.11
N MET A 578 -11.83 7.45 -16.90
CA MET A 578 -11.68 7.35 -18.36
C MET A 578 -10.44 6.54 -18.81
N GLN A 579 -9.37 6.52 -18.01
CA GLN A 579 -8.12 5.81 -18.34
C GLN A 579 -8.17 4.33 -17.93
N THR A 580 -8.61 4.05 -16.69
CA THR A 580 -8.63 2.68 -16.15
C THR A 580 -9.94 1.94 -16.44
N ARG A 581 -11.00 2.67 -16.82
CA ARG A 581 -12.39 2.19 -16.95
C ARG A 581 -12.97 1.60 -15.68
N GLU A 582 -12.34 1.85 -14.54
CA GLU A 582 -12.82 1.40 -13.24
C GLU A 582 -14.01 2.26 -12.80
N LEU A 583 -15.05 1.58 -12.31
CA LEU A 583 -16.26 2.21 -11.82
C LEU A 583 -15.98 2.93 -10.49
N ASN A 584 -16.38 4.19 -10.40
CA ASN A 584 -16.47 4.91 -9.14
C ASN A 584 -17.78 4.53 -8.45
N THR A 585 -17.68 3.75 -7.38
CA THR A 585 -18.83 3.27 -6.61
C THR A 585 -19.29 4.25 -5.52
N ALA A 586 -18.74 5.47 -5.46
CA ALA A 586 -19.09 6.45 -4.43
C ALA A 586 -20.24 7.39 -4.84
N ALA A 587 -20.47 7.54 -6.15
CA ALA A 587 -21.41 8.53 -6.68
C ALA A 587 -22.14 8.01 -7.92
N VAL A 588 -23.30 8.59 -8.20
CA VAL A 588 -24.11 8.34 -9.40
C VAL A 588 -24.43 9.67 -10.04
N ARG A 589 -24.28 9.78 -11.36
CA ARG A 589 -24.71 10.96 -12.09
C ARG A 589 -26.13 10.76 -12.59
N ILE A 590 -27.00 11.76 -12.44
CA ILE A 590 -28.36 11.75 -12.98
C ILE A 590 -28.49 12.94 -13.95
N LEU A 591 -28.78 12.64 -15.21
CA LEU A 591 -29.09 13.63 -16.25
C LEU A 591 -30.56 13.55 -16.66
N GLY A 592 -31.11 14.66 -17.16
CA GLY A 592 -32.55 14.84 -17.31
C GLY A 592 -33.27 14.76 -15.97
N GLY A 593 -32.61 15.23 -14.89
CA GLY A 593 -33.09 15.09 -13.53
C GLY A 593 -34.34 15.93 -13.25
N ALA A 594 -35.28 15.38 -12.49
CA ALA A 594 -36.47 16.04 -11.98
C ALA A 594 -36.61 15.75 -10.49
N ILE A 595 -36.83 16.80 -9.68
CA ILE A 595 -36.91 16.70 -8.22
C ILE A 595 -38.34 16.99 -7.76
N GLU A 596 -38.96 16.04 -7.06
CA GLU A 596 -40.22 16.20 -6.34
C GLU A 596 -39.93 16.34 -4.83
N VAL A 597 -40.41 17.41 -4.20
CA VAL A 597 -40.30 17.58 -2.74
C VAL A 597 -41.41 16.81 -2.06
N VAL A 598 -41.07 15.71 -1.38
CA VAL A 598 -42.01 14.86 -0.63
C VAL A 598 -42.31 15.50 0.74
N GLN A 599 -41.27 15.96 1.44
CA GLN A 599 -41.41 16.77 2.66
C GLN A 599 -40.43 17.96 2.61
N PRO A 600 -40.90 19.19 2.85
CA PRO A 600 -40.05 20.36 2.85
C PRO A 600 -39.04 20.32 4.01
N PRO A 601 -37.92 21.08 3.91
CA PRO A 601 -36.94 21.12 4.98
C PRO A 601 -37.54 21.71 6.26
N PRO A 602 -37.28 21.13 7.44
CA PRO A 602 -37.79 21.63 8.70
C PRO A 602 -37.18 23.00 9.03
N THR A 603 -37.99 23.93 9.57
CA THR A 603 -37.54 25.30 9.91
C THR A 603 -36.48 25.32 11.02
N ASP A 604 -36.55 24.36 11.96
CA ASP A 604 -35.51 24.09 12.96
C ASP A 604 -35.43 22.57 13.21
N LEU A 605 -34.23 21.99 13.04
CA LEU A 605 -33.98 20.56 13.27
C LEU A 605 -34.33 20.13 14.71
N PHE A 606 -34.15 20.99 15.71
CA PHE A 606 -34.40 20.67 17.12
C PHE A 606 -35.88 20.66 17.53
N THR A 607 -36.78 20.95 16.59
CA THR A 607 -38.23 20.74 16.74
C THR A 607 -38.66 19.30 16.41
N ALA A 608 -37.74 18.46 15.93
CA ALA A 608 -37.99 17.05 15.65
C ALA A 608 -38.55 16.29 16.89
N PRO A 609 -39.33 15.22 16.68
CA PRO A 609 -39.87 14.41 17.76
C PRO A 609 -38.78 13.91 18.70
N SER A 610 -38.99 14.08 20.01
CA SER A 610 -38.04 13.65 21.04
C SER A 610 -38.32 12.22 21.51
N LYS A 611 -37.28 11.41 21.67
CA LYS A 611 -37.35 10.09 22.33
C LYS A 611 -36.31 9.97 23.43
N ARG A 612 -36.64 9.20 24.47
CA ARG A 612 -35.68 8.79 25.50
C ARG A 612 -34.76 7.71 24.96
N LEU A 613 -33.52 7.65 25.46
CA LEU A 613 -32.53 6.67 25.00
C LEU A 613 -32.99 5.22 25.21
N GLY A 614 -33.71 4.94 26.30
CA GLY A 614 -34.29 3.62 26.58
C GLY A 614 -35.42 3.19 25.64
N ASP A 615 -36.08 4.15 24.99
CA ASP A 615 -37.22 3.88 24.12
C ASP A 615 -36.80 3.70 22.64
N LEU A 616 -35.52 3.94 22.31
CA LEU A 616 -35.01 3.89 20.93
C LEU A 616 -35.14 2.51 20.28
N LEU A 617 -35.02 1.45 21.09
CA LEU A 617 -35.10 0.06 20.64
C LEU A 617 -36.48 -0.57 20.92
N LEU A 618 -37.43 0.21 21.43
CA LEU A 618 -38.81 -0.23 21.66
C LEU A 618 -39.65 -0.04 20.39
N TYR A 619 -40.70 -0.84 20.25
CA TYR A 619 -41.64 -0.74 19.14
C TYR A 619 -42.30 0.64 19.09
N ASP A 620 -42.32 1.26 17.90
CA ASP A 620 -43.01 2.52 17.63
C ASP A 620 -43.88 2.37 16.37
N PRO A 621 -45.22 2.45 16.49
CA PRO A 621 -46.12 2.34 15.36
C PRO A 621 -46.00 3.49 14.35
N ASN A 622 -45.39 4.61 14.74
CA ASN A 622 -45.18 5.80 13.90
C ASN A 622 -43.74 5.93 13.40
N ALA A 623 -42.93 4.87 13.51
CA ALA A 623 -41.57 4.87 12.99
C ALA A 623 -41.59 4.94 11.46
N ALA A 624 -41.17 6.09 10.92
CA ALA A 624 -40.90 6.25 9.49
C ALA A 624 -39.38 6.24 9.28
N PRO A 625 -38.87 5.52 8.25
CA PRO A 625 -37.46 5.62 7.88
C PRO A 625 -37.14 7.06 7.44
N LEU A 626 -35.87 7.46 7.57
CA LEU A 626 -35.38 8.77 7.13
C LEU A 626 -36.07 9.98 7.79
N ARG A 627 -36.55 9.82 9.03
CA ARG A 627 -37.09 10.93 9.83
C ARG A 627 -36.08 11.39 10.86
N PHE A 628 -35.91 12.71 10.99
CA PHE A 628 -35.13 13.29 12.08
C PHE A 628 -35.71 12.90 13.45
N LEU A 629 -34.82 12.44 14.33
CA LEU A 629 -35.13 12.09 15.70
C LEU A 629 -34.27 12.93 16.64
N LYS A 630 -34.90 13.53 17.65
CA LYS A 630 -34.20 14.22 18.72
C LYS A 630 -34.04 13.31 19.94
N ILE A 631 -32.86 13.34 20.53
CA ILE A 631 -32.54 12.66 21.79
C ILE A 631 -31.77 13.62 22.70
N GLU A 632 -31.83 13.35 24.01
CA GLU A 632 -31.06 14.07 25.01
C GLU A 632 -30.18 13.09 25.79
N GLY A 633 -28.94 13.48 26.06
CA GLY A 633 -28.02 12.66 26.84
C GLY A 633 -26.74 13.38 27.23
N GLN A 634 -25.98 12.76 28.13
CA GLN A 634 -24.71 13.27 28.61
C GLN A 634 -23.54 12.60 27.89
N VAL A 635 -22.55 13.39 27.46
CA VAL A 635 -21.32 12.90 26.82
C VAL A 635 -20.45 12.15 27.84
N VAL A 636 -20.31 10.83 27.66
CA VAL A 636 -19.44 9.97 28.49
C VAL A 636 -18.10 9.66 27.83
N TYR A 637 -18.06 9.61 26.50
CA TYR A 637 -16.86 9.36 25.72
C TYR A 637 -16.93 10.12 24.40
N LYS A 638 -15.77 10.57 23.92
CA LYS A 638 -15.60 11.29 22.66
C LYS A 638 -14.37 10.73 21.96
N VAL A 639 -14.51 10.37 20.69
CA VAL A 639 -13.40 10.07 19.80
C VAL A 639 -13.66 10.69 18.44
N ARG A 640 -12.84 11.68 18.06
CA ARG A 640 -13.00 12.46 16.81
C ARG A 640 -14.43 13.00 16.62
N ASN A 641 -15.24 12.32 15.81
CA ASN A 641 -16.59 12.69 15.38
C ASN A 641 -17.69 11.79 15.98
N GLU A 642 -17.29 10.82 16.79
CA GLU A 642 -18.18 9.89 17.49
C GLU A 642 -18.28 10.26 18.96
N TYR A 643 -19.52 10.42 19.41
CA TYR A 643 -19.87 10.78 20.78
C TYR A 643 -20.75 9.69 21.35
N PHE A 644 -20.43 9.26 22.57
CA PHE A 644 -21.28 8.33 23.30
C PHE A 644 -22.07 9.13 24.31
N LEU A 645 -23.40 9.11 24.15
CA LEU A 645 -24.32 9.80 25.04
C LEU A 645 -25.04 8.80 25.94
N THR A 646 -25.16 9.12 27.22
CA THR A 646 -25.85 8.29 28.21
C THR A 646 -26.96 9.06 28.92
N ASP A 647 -27.99 8.35 29.37
CA ASP A 647 -28.97 8.81 30.36
C ASP A 647 -28.67 8.26 31.77
N GLY A 648 -27.56 7.53 31.92
CA GLY A 648 -27.16 6.80 33.13
C GLY A 648 -27.48 5.31 33.07
N THR A 649 -28.43 4.88 32.23
CA THR A 649 -28.86 3.47 32.11
C THR A 649 -28.67 2.89 30.71
N ASN A 650 -28.91 3.70 29.68
CA ASN A 650 -28.82 3.39 28.27
C ASN A 650 -27.78 4.28 27.62
N THR A 651 -27.21 3.85 26.49
CA THR A 651 -26.22 4.63 25.76
C THR A 651 -26.41 4.47 24.27
N VAL A 652 -26.19 5.57 23.57
CA VAL A 652 -26.32 5.72 22.14
C VAL A 652 -25.01 6.27 21.59
N CYS A 653 -24.61 5.77 20.43
CA CYS A 653 -23.52 6.38 19.68
C CYS A 653 -24.08 7.48 18.78
N VAL A 654 -23.41 8.61 18.70
CA VAL A 654 -23.81 9.76 17.88
C VAL A 654 -22.65 10.11 16.96
N ASN A 655 -22.87 10.02 15.66
CA ASN A 655 -21.91 10.43 14.64
C ASN A 655 -22.33 11.79 14.10
N LEU A 656 -21.49 12.80 14.29
CA LEU A 656 -21.82 14.17 13.89
C LEU A 656 -21.76 14.39 12.38
N ARG A 657 -22.61 15.29 11.87
CA ARG A 657 -22.62 15.66 10.46
C ARG A 657 -21.39 16.49 10.05
N ASP A 658 -21.02 17.50 10.84
CA ASP A 658 -19.91 18.42 10.53
C ASP A 658 -18.70 18.21 11.46
N ARG A 659 -17.51 18.10 10.86
CA ARG A 659 -16.23 17.88 11.55
C ARG A 659 -15.62 19.16 12.12
N ARG A 660 -16.02 20.34 11.64
CA ARG A 660 -15.29 21.60 11.88
C ARG A 660 -15.70 22.36 13.15
N ASN A 661 -16.86 22.06 13.76
CA ASN A 661 -17.47 22.96 14.76
C ASN A 661 -17.98 22.34 16.07
N ALA A 662 -17.59 21.11 16.41
CA ALA A 662 -18.13 20.44 17.60
C ALA A 662 -17.10 20.28 18.74
N ASP A 663 -17.05 21.26 19.65
CA ASP A 663 -16.20 21.22 20.85
C ASP A 663 -16.97 20.76 22.11
N PHE A 664 -17.74 19.67 21.99
CA PHE A 664 -18.41 19.08 23.15
C PHE A 664 -17.41 18.32 24.01
N SER A 665 -17.43 18.58 25.31
CA SER A 665 -16.54 17.95 26.29
C SER A 665 -17.23 16.82 27.05
N ILE A 666 -16.45 15.88 27.56
CA ILE A 666 -16.95 14.85 28.50
C ILE A 666 -17.63 15.59 29.68
N LYS A 667 -18.79 15.08 30.11
CA LYS A 667 -19.73 15.65 31.10
C LYS A 667 -20.76 16.65 30.57
N ASP A 668 -20.62 17.13 29.35
CA ASP A 668 -21.62 18.03 28.77
C ASP A 668 -22.94 17.28 28.54
N VAL A 669 -24.06 17.95 28.81
CA VAL A 669 -25.41 17.48 28.47
C VAL A 669 -25.79 18.13 27.15
N VAL A 670 -26.24 17.32 26.20
CA VAL A 670 -26.49 17.76 24.82
C VAL A 670 -27.83 17.21 24.33
N GLU A 671 -28.50 17.99 23.49
CA GLU A 671 -29.53 17.47 22.60
C GLU A 671 -28.87 17.12 21.26
N ALA A 672 -29.18 15.95 20.72
CA ALA A 672 -28.71 15.49 19.42
C ALA A 672 -29.91 15.20 18.50
N VAL A 673 -29.85 15.69 17.27
CA VAL A 673 -30.87 15.43 16.24
C VAL A 673 -30.20 14.74 15.07
N GLY A 674 -30.72 13.60 14.62
CA GLY A 674 -30.18 12.87 13.47
C GLY A 674 -31.04 11.67 13.08
N PHE A 675 -30.47 10.75 12.31
CA PHE A 675 -31.17 9.56 11.83
C PHE A 675 -30.80 8.34 12.66
N LEU A 676 -31.82 7.64 13.16
CA LEU A 676 -31.61 6.44 13.98
C LEU A 676 -31.26 5.24 13.10
N ASP A 677 -30.14 4.60 13.40
CA ASP A 677 -29.68 3.35 12.83
C ASP A 677 -29.56 2.29 13.94
N CYS A 678 -30.31 1.20 13.77
CA CYS A 678 -30.38 0.08 14.70
C CYS A 678 -29.71 -1.20 14.16
N SER A 679 -28.98 -1.13 13.04
CA SER A 679 -28.29 -2.29 12.44
C SER A 679 -27.14 -2.83 13.30
N GLY A 680 -26.57 -1.98 14.15
CA GLY A 680 -25.44 -2.31 15.01
C GLY A 680 -25.85 -2.86 16.38
N PRO A 681 -24.87 -3.30 17.19
CA PRO A 681 -25.15 -3.82 18.53
C PRO A 681 -25.50 -2.73 19.55
N LEU A 682 -25.22 -1.46 19.23
CA LEU A 682 -25.70 -0.27 19.93
C LEU A 682 -26.47 0.62 18.94
N PRO A 683 -27.52 1.34 19.38
CA PRO A 683 -28.19 2.31 18.54
C PRO A 683 -27.23 3.45 18.17
N LEU A 684 -27.23 3.81 16.90
CA LEU A 684 -26.38 4.84 16.33
C LEU A 684 -27.26 5.96 15.75
N LEU A 685 -27.02 7.20 16.17
CA LEU A 685 -27.60 8.38 15.54
C LEU A 685 -26.61 8.91 14.50
N LYS A 686 -26.91 8.69 13.21
CA LYS A 686 -26.10 9.12 12.08
C LYS A 686 -26.37 10.57 11.71
N LYS A 687 -25.32 11.25 11.22
CA LYS A 687 -25.36 12.62 10.67
C LYS A 687 -26.05 13.59 11.62
N ALA A 688 -25.72 13.46 12.90
CA ALA A 688 -26.38 14.20 13.94
C ALA A 688 -25.84 15.63 14.03
N VAL A 689 -26.71 16.55 14.40
CA VAL A 689 -26.36 17.89 14.87
C VAL A 689 -26.60 17.91 16.37
N MET A 690 -25.61 18.37 17.12
CA MET A 690 -25.71 18.47 18.58
C MET A 690 -25.71 19.93 19.01
N ARG A 691 -26.41 20.22 20.11
CA ARG A 691 -26.30 21.50 20.82
C ARG A 691 -26.17 21.24 22.32
N LYS A 692 -25.37 22.07 23.00
CA LYS A 692 -25.13 21.96 24.44
C LYS A 692 -26.28 22.58 25.21
N THR A 693 -26.84 21.82 26.15
CA THR A 693 -27.92 22.26 27.05
C THR A 693 -27.46 22.41 28.50
N GLY A 694 -26.36 21.75 28.89
CA GLY A 694 -25.84 21.85 30.27
C GLY A 694 -24.55 21.06 30.52
N ARG A 695 -24.27 20.79 31.80
CA ARG A 695 -23.15 19.95 32.26
C ARG A 695 -23.56 19.18 33.50
N GLY A 696 -23.30 17.86 33.52
CA GLY A 696 -23.66 16.96 34.61
C GLY A 696 -22.47 16.25 35.26
N THR A 697 -22.72 15.46 36.29
CA THR A 697 -21.75 14.50 36.86
C THR A 697 -21.82 13.17 36.12
N LEU A 698 -20.69 12.47 35.95
CA LEU A 698 -20.69 11.15 35.28
C LEU A 698 -21.37 10.10 36.19
N PRO A 699 -22.10 9.13 35.62
CA PRO A 699 -22.63 8.00 36.38
C PRO A 699 -21.49 7.18 37.00
N SER A 700 -21.75 6.55 38.15
CA SER A 700 -20.75 5.70 38.82
C SER A 700 -20.57 4.38 38.06
N PRO A 701 -19.32 3.90 37.86
CA PRO A 701 -19.06 2.62 37.22
C PRO A 701 -19.67 1.44 37.98
N ILE A 702 -20.34 0.53 37.27
CA ILE A 702 -20.87 -0.72 37.83
C ILE A 702 -19.75 -1.77 37.84
N ARG A 703 -19.51 -2.41 38.99
CA ARG A 703 -18.53 -3.51 39.08
C ARG A 703 -19.11 -4.77 38.42
N VAL A 704 -18.41 -5.31 37.44
CA VAL A 704 -18.84 -6.50 36.68
C VAL A 704 -18.07 -7.72 37.19
N GLU A 705 -18.80 -8.80 37.47
CA GLU A 705 -18.19 -10.08 37.82
C GLU A 705 -17.57 -10.75 36.59
N ARG A 706 -16.49 -11.51 36.79
CA ARG A 706 -15.72 -12.10 35.67
C ARG A 706 -16.55 -13.06 34.79
N ARG A 707 -17.54 -13.74 35.37
CA ARG A 707 -18.46 -14.65 34.64
C ARG A 707 -19.46 -13.92 33.73
N ASP A 708 -19.74 -12.65 34.01
CA ASP A 708 -20.79 -11.88 33.34
C ASP A 708 -20.23 -10.89 32.30
N LEU A 709 -18.93 -10.94 32.00
CA LEU A 709 -18.26 -10.02 31.09
C LEU A 709 -18.84 -9.99 29.67
N LEU A 710 -19.51 -11.06 29.22
CA LEU A 710 -20.14 -11.15 27.90
C LEU A 710 -21.67 -10.93 27.92
N SER A 711 -22.21 -10.48 29.07
CA SER A 711 -23.63 -10.20 29.21
C SER A 711 -24.05 -8.93 28.45
N ARG A 712 -25.14 -9.03 27.70
CA ARG A 712 -25.75 -7.89 26.99
C ARG A 712 -26.27 -6.81 27.95
N LEU A 713 -26.49 -7.13 29.24
CA LEU A 713 -26.94 -6.18 30.26
C LEU A 713 -25.91 -5.06 30.54
N HIS A 714 -24.66 -5.24 30.11
CA HIS A 714 -23.61 -4.24 30.27
C HIS A 714 -23.46 -3.33 29.05
N CYS A 715 -24.13 -3.62 27.92
CA CYS A 715 -24.02 -2.85 26.68
C CYS A 715 -24.30 -1.36 26.92
N GLY A 716 -23.33 -0.52 26.56
CA GLY A 716 -23.40 0.93 26.67
C GLY A 716 -23.20 1.46 28.10
N ARG A 717 -23.11 0.61 29.13
CA ARG A 717 -22.98 1.07 30.52
C ARG A 717 -21.52 1.34 30.89
N LEU A 718 -21.35 2.21 31.87
CA LEU A 718 -20.05 2.45 32.49
C LEU A 718 -19.75 1.30 33.46
N VAL A 719 -18.75 0.49 33.15
CA VAL A 719 -18.39 -0.72 33.89
C VAL A 719 -16.98 -0.64 34.46
N LYS A 720 -16.71 -1.40 35.51
CA LYS A 720 -15.38 -1.52 36.13
C LYS A 720 -15.04 -2.98 36.44
N PHE A 721 -13.88 -3.45 35.98
CA PHE A 721 -13.39 -4.82 36.25
C PHE A 721 -11.88 -4.96 36.03
N GLU A 722 -11.33 -6.11 36.40
CA GLU A 722 -9.89 -6.40 36.38
C GLU A 722 -9.46 -7.16 35.11
N GLY A 723 -8.26 -6.85 34.60
CA GLY A 723 -7.67 -7.57 33.46
C GLY A 723 -6.16 -7.40 33.37
N ARG A 724 -5.48 -8.39 32.77
CA ARG A 724 -4.03 -8.39 32.58
C ARG A 724 -3.66 -7.79 31.23
N LEU A 725 -2.75 -6.82 31.22
CA LEU A 725 -2.28 -6.18 29.99
C LEU A 725 -1.37 -7.13 29.21
N LEU A 726 -1.78 -7.57 28.02
CA LEU A 726 -1.01 -8.45 27.15
C LEU A 726 -0.17 -7.67 26.14
N ASN A 727 -0.73 -6.60 25.60
CA ASN A 727 -0.08 -5.79 24.60
C ASN A 727 -0.64 -4.35 24.62
N MET A 728 0.10 -3.42 24.04
CA MET A 728 -0.31 -2.03 23.94
C MET A 728 0.37 -1.34 22.76
N TRP A 729 -0.40 -0.66 21.93
CA TRP A 729 0.12 0.09 20.79
C TRP A 729 -0.64 1.40 20.60
N TRP A 730 -0.02 2.32 19.87
CA TRP A 730 -0.63 3.58 19.45
C TRP A 730 -1.21 3.42 18.05
N ASN A 731 -2.47 3.80 17.84
CA ASN A 731 -3.14 3.69 16.54
C ASN A 731 -3.13 5.01 15.74
N GLY A 732 -2.39 6.03 16.20
CA GLY A 732 -2.38 7.38 15.63
C GLY A 732 -3.10 8.42 16.48
N PHE A 733 -4.10 8.02 17.28
CA PHE A 733 -5.00 8.94 17.99
C PHE A 733 -5.26 8.54 19.45
N GLU A 734 -5.22 7.24 19.75
CA GLU A 734 -5.40 6.67 21.09
C GLU A 734 -4.50 5.44 21.28
N TYR A 735 -4.26 5.08 22.54
CA TYR A 735 -3.62 3.82 22.88
C TYR A 735 -4.66 2.72 22.92
N VAL A 736 -4.40 1.63 22.19
CA VAL A 736 -5.19 0.40 22.27
C VAL A 736 -4.44 -0.55 23.20
N LEU A 737 -5.10 -0.93 24.29
CA LEU A 737 -4.62 -1.88 25.28
C LEU A 737 -5.32 -3.21 25.01
N GLU A 738 -4.54 -4.27 24.80
CA GLU A 738 -5.07 -5.62 24.69
C GLU A 738 -4.96 -6.30 26.05
N LEU A 739 -6.11 -6.74 26.56
CA LEU A 739 -6.23 -7.23 27.92
C LEU A 739 -6.91 -8.60 27.94
N GLN A 740 -6.63 -9.34 29.01
CA GLN A 740 -7.27 -10.62 29.28
C GLN A 740 -7.81 -10.63 30.71
N SER A 741 -9.10 -10.92 30.85
CA SER A 741 -9.72 -11.24 32.14
C SER A 741 -10.15 -12.71 32.09
N ASP A 742 -9.51 -13.56 32.89
CA ASP A 742 -9.62 -15.01 32.85
C ASP A 742 -9.42 -15.59 31.42
N PHE A 743 -10.49 -16.04 30.75
CA PHE A 743 -10.46 -16.60 29.39
C PHE A 743 -10.94 -15.63 28.31
N VAL A 744 -11.41 -14.42 28.69
CA VAL A 744 -11.96 -13.45 27.75
C VAL A 744 -10.89 -12.40 27.42
N GLY A 745 -10.46 -12.40 26.16
CA GLY A 745 -9.65 -11.33 25.57
C GLY A 745 -10.54 -10.17 25.15
N TYR A 746 -10.15 -8.95 25.51
CA TYR A 746 -10.87 -7.73 25.13
C TYR A 746 -9.89 -6.58 24.93
N ARG A 747 -10.33 -5.52 24.25
CA ARG A 747 -9.50 -4.33 24.04
C ARG A 747 -10.05 -3.17 24.85
N ALA A 748 -9.17 -2.34 25.39
CA ALA A 748 -9.53 -1.06 25.96
C ALA A 748 -8.87 0.07 25.17
N ARG A 749 -9.61 1.15 24.94
CA ARG A 749 -9.13 2.33 24.22
C ARG A 749 -8.93 3.48 25.18
N LEU A 750 -7.75 4.10 25.13
CA LEU A 750 -7.35 5.16 26.05
C LEU A 750 -6.74 6.35 25.30
N VAL A 751 -7.37 7.51 25.41
CA VAL A 751 -6.75 8.78 25.02
C VAL A 751 -5.87 9.27 26.18
N ALA A 752 -4.55 9.11 26.05
CA ALA A 752 -3.57 9.49 27.07
C ALA A 752 -2.26 9.98 26.46
N SER A 753 -1.52 10.79 27.23
CA SER A 753 -0.18 11.23 26.83
C SER A 753 0.87 10.10 26.97
N PRO A 754 1.96 10.11 26.19
CA PRO A 754 3.02 9.09 26.28
C PRO A 754 3.59 8.92 27.70
N LYS A 755 3.71 10.01 28.48
CA LYS A 755 4.21 9.97 29.87
C LYS A 755 3.27 9.24 30.82
N GLN A 756 1.95 9.33 30.62
CA GLN A 756 0.96 8.64 31.45
C GLN A 756 0.96 7.13 31.15
N VAL A 757 1.15 6.77 29.88
CA VAL A 757 1.15 5.39 29.41
C VAL A 757 2.48 4.66 29.70
N GLN A 758 3.60 5.37 29.79
CA GLN A 758 4.90 4.80 30.22
C GLN A 758 4.86 4.08 31.58
N ARG A 759 3.88 4.41 32.44
CA ARG A 759 3.69 3.75 33.74
C ARG A 759 3.09 2.34 33.60
N LEU A 760 2.43 2.04 32.49
CA LEU A 760 1.80 0.76 32.22
C LEU A 760 2.82 -0.20 31.59
N ARG A 761 3.20 -1.25 32.32
CA ARG A 761 4.09 -2.30 31.82
C ARG A 761 3.29 -3.47 31.28
N ILE A 762 3.64 -3.98 30.12
CA ILE A 762 3.06 -5.23 29.58
C ILE A 762 3.22 -6.35 30.62
N GLY A 763 2.14 -7.08 30.89
CA GLY A 763 2.03 -8.12 31.91
C GLY A 763 1.46 -7.66 33.26
N SER A 764 1.22 -6.36 33.45
CA SER A 764 0.61 -5.80 34.68
C SER A 764 -0.85 -6.22 34.80
N LEU A 765 -1.31 -6.42 36.05
CA LEU A 765 -2.73 -6.56 36.37
C LEU A 765 -3.33 -5.17 36.58
N LEU A 766 -4.35 -4.83 35.82
CA LEU A 766 -4.98 -3.51 35.79
C LEU A 766 -6.46 -3.62 36.22
N GLU A 767 -6.95 -2.62 36.94
CA GLU A 767 -8.38 -2.37 37.12
C GLU A 767 -8.79 -1.23 36.19
N LEU A 768 -9.83 -1.47 35.38
CA LEU A 768 -10.24 -0.58 34.30
C LEU A 768 -11.68 -0.15 34.48
N ALA A 769 -11.97 1.14 34.32
CA ALA A 769 -13.32 1.69 34.29
C ALA A 769 -13.62 2.36 32.94
N GLY A 770 -14.70 1.99 32.26
CA GLY A 770 -15.01 2.58 30.95
C GLY A 770 -16.39 2.21 30.43
N VAL A 771 -16.76 2.77 29.28
CA VAL A 771 -18.01 2.44 28.59
C VAL A 771 -17.84 1.10 27.88
N TYR A 772 -18.72 0.15 28.18
CA TYR A 772 -18.72 -1.17 27.54
C TYR A 772 -19.38 -1.09 26.17
N VAL A 773 -18.63 -1.40 25.11
CA VAL A 773 -19.11 -1.37 23.72
C VAL A 773 -19.02 -2.77 23.11
N PRO A 774 -20.15 -3.44 22.83
CA PRO A 774 -20.13 -4.75 22.16
C PRO A 774 -19.59 -4.62 20.73
N GLN A 775 -18.72 -5.55 20.31
CA GLN A 775 -18.19 -5.65 18.94
C GLN A 775 -19.08 -6.51 18.03
N GLY A 776 -19.94 -7.34 18.62
CA GLY A 776 -20.84 -8.21 17.87
C GLY A 776 -21.81 -8.93 18.81
N LEU A 777 -22.93 -9.36 18.24
CA LEU A 777 -23.94 -10.16 18.92
C LEU A 777 -24.00 -11.53 18.23
N SER A 778 -24.01 -12.58 19.03
CA SER A 778 -24.35 -13.92 18.55
C SER A 778 -25.84 -13.98 18.18
N PRO A 779 -26.28 -14.95 17.36
CA PRO A 779 -27.70 -15.16 17.09
C PRO A 779 -28.54 -15.37 18.36
N SER A 780 -27.92 -15.88 19.42
CA SER A 780 -28.53 -16.05 20.76
C SER A 780 -28.65 -14.75 21.57
N GLY A 781 -28.11 -13.63 21.07
CA GLY A 781 -28.16 -12.32 21.72
C GLY A 781 -27.02 -12.03 22.71
N ASN A 782 -26.12 -12.99 22.98
CA ASN A 782 -24.92 -12.77 23.80
C ASN A 782 -23.83 -12.03 23.03
N VAL A 783 -23.03 -11.23 23.74
CA VAL A 783 -21.93 -10.46 23.16
C VAL A 783 -20.76 -11.41 22.82
N THR A 784 -20.29 -11.38 21.58
CA THR A 784 -19.17 -12.25 21.14
C THR A 784 -17.80 -11.70 21.52
N GLY A 785 -17.71 -10.39 21.71
CA GLY A 785 -16.53 -9.66 22.15
C GLY A 785 -16.91 -8.20 22.38
N PHE A 786 -16.09 -7.48 23.14
CA PHE A 786 -16.37 -6.10 23.47
C PHE A 786 -15.08 -5.28 23.54
N GLU A 787 -15.26 -3.96 23.42
CA GLU A 787 -14.23 -2.98 23.69
C GLU A 787 -14.65 -2.09 24.86
N LEU A 788 -13.66 -1.64 25.63
CA LEU A 788 -13.87 -0.76 26.77
C LEU A 788 -13.31 0.63 26.47
N LEU A 789 -14.18 1.63 26.42
CA LEU A 789 -13.78 3.01 26.12
C LEU A 789 -13.46 3.78 27.41
N LEU A 790 -12.19 4.13 27.61
CA LEU A 790 -11.69 4.75 28.83
C LEU A 790 -11.69 6.27 28.70
N TYR A 791 -12.59 6.95 29.40
CA TYR A 791 -12.82 8.39 29.29
C TYR A 791 -11.73 9.26 29.95
N SER A 792 -10.79 8.67 30.68
CA SER A 792 -9.66 9.37 31.30
C SER A 792 -8.53 8.39 31.64
N PRO A 793 -7.25 8.84 31.64
CA PRO A 793 -6.12 8.05 32.16
C PRO A 793 -6.31 7.57 33.60
N ASN A 794 -7.08 8.30 34.42
CA ASN A 794 -7.37 7.92 35.80
C ASN A 794 -8.31 6.70 35.92
N CYS A 795 -8.88 6.24 34.81
CA CYS A 795 -9.72 5.05 34.79
C CYS A 795 -8.92 3.75 34.76
N VAL A 796 -7.58 3.84 34.68
CA VAL A 796 -6.66 2.70 34.70
C VAL A 796 -5.88 2.72 36.01
N GLN A 797 -6.07 1.71 36.84
CA GLN A 797 -5.33 1.53 38.10
C GLN A 797 -4.46 0.28 38.02
N VAL A 798 -3.15 0.41 38.29
CA VAL A 798 -2.22 -0.72 38.32
C VAL A 798 -2.37 -1.44 39.66
N LEU A 799 -2.87 -2.67 39.65
CA LEU A 799 -2.99 -3.53 40.83
C LEU A 799 -1.70 -4.31 41.11
N ALA A 800 -1.02 -4.80 40.07
CA ALA A 800 0.25 -5.51 40.20
C ALA A 800 1.15 -5.34 38.96
N ASN A 801 2.47 -5.23 39.16
CA ASN A 801 3.48 -5.18 38.10
C ASN A 801 3.94 -6.58 37.65
N PRO A 802 4.45 -6.75 36.42
CA PRO A 802 4.98 -8.04 35.96
C PRO A 802 6.24 -8.47 36.74
N PRO A 803 6.47 -9.78 36.94
CA PRO A 803 7.70 -10.29 37.57
C PRO A 803 8.96 -9.92 36.77
N TRP A 804 10.11 -9.75 37.42
CA TRP A 804 11.40 -9.48 36.74
C TRP A 804 11.76 -10.64 35.79
N TRP A 805 11.61 -11.89 36.23
CA TRP A 805 11.94 -13.08 35.45
C TRP A 805 11.00 -13.26 34.26
N THR A 806 11.52 -12.95 33.07
CA THR A 806 10.89 -13.28 31.78
C THR A 806 11.70 -14.37 31.08
N LEU A 807 11.06 -15.20 30.24
CA LEU A 807 11.73 -16.28 29.49
C LEU A 807 12.96 -15.77 28.73
N LYS A 808 12.87 -14.59 28.11
CA LYS A 808 13.98 -13.94 27.40
C LYS A 808 15.18 -13.63 28.32
N ARG A 809 14.93 -13.12 29.54
CA ARG A 809 15.99 -12.85 30.52
C ARG A 809 16.62 -14.13 31.08
N ALA A 810 15.82 -15.19 31.26
CA ALA A 810 16.32 -16.50 31.62
C ALA A 810 17.24 -17.07 30.52
N LEU A 811 16.85 -16.96 29.24
CA LEU A 811 17.67 -17.37 28.10
C LEU A 811 18.98 -16.58 28.00
N TYR A 812 18.96 -15.27 28.24
CA TYR A 812 20.20 -14.48 28.31
C TYR A 812 21.13 -14.94 29.43
N ALA A 813 20.59 -15.24 30.62
CA ALA A 813 21.38 -15.75 31.73
C ALA A 813 22.01 -17.11 31.40
N ILE A 814 21.25 -18.01 30.77
CA ILE A 814 21.73 -19.32 30.31
C ILE A 814 22.82 -19.16 29.24
N GLY A 815 22.64 -18.25 28.28
CA GLY A 815 23.64 -17.96 27.25
C GLY A 815 24.96 -17.43 27.83
N LEU A 816 24.88 -16.48 28.76
CA LEU A 816 26.05 -15.94 29.46
C LEU A 816 26.80 -17.04 30.24
N LEU A 817 26.06 -17.88 30.97
CA LEU A 817 26.64 -19.03 31.70
C LEU A 817 27.31 -20.03 30.75
N SER A 818 26.72 -20.27 29.58
CA SER A 818 27.30 -21.16 28.57
C SER A 818 28.62 -20.61 27.99
N VAL A 819 28.69 -19.31 27.71
CA VAL A 819 29.93 -18.65 27.25
C VAL A 819 31.01 -18.70 28.33
N LEU A 820 30.65 -18.42 29.59
CA LEU A 820 31.57 -18.55 30.72
C LEU A 820 32.10 -19.98 30.87
N LEU A 821 31.22 -20.98 30.74
CA LEU A 821 31.60 -22.38 30.79
C LEU A 821 32.58 -22.75 29.67
N ILE A 822 32.32 -22.29 28.44
CA ILE A 822 33.23 -22.50 27.31
C ILE A 822 34.59 -21.84 27.57
N GLY A 823 34.61 -20.62 28.12
CA GLY A 823 35.83 -19.93 28.52
C GLY A 823 36.64 -20.73 29.55
N VAL A 824 35.98 -21.27 30.57
CA VAL A 824 36.61 -22.15 31.58
C VAL A 824 37.16 -23.42 30.95
N LEU A 825 36.42 -24.06 30.03
CA LEU A 825 36.88 -25.28 29.35
C LEU A 825 38.10 -25.01 28.44
N ILE A 826 38.10 -23.88 27.71
CA ILE A 826 39.25 -23.45 26.90
C ILE A 826 40.45 -23.17 27.80
N TRP A 827 40.25 -22.44 28.91
CA TRP A 827 41.30 -22.17 29.90
C TRP A 827 41.89 -23.46 30.47
N ASN A 828 41.04 -24.41 30.84
CA ASN A 828 41.46 -25.71 31.38
C ASN A 828 42.25 -26.53 30.33
N LYS A 829 41.82 -26.52 29.07
CA LYS A 829 42.55 -27.14 27.96
C LYS A 829 43.90 -26.46 27.71
N GLN A 830 43.98 -25.14 27.78
CA GLN A 830 45.26 -24.42 27.67
C GLN A 830 46.19 -24.72 28.85
N LEU A 831 45.64 -24.81 30.06
CA LEU A 831 46.41 -25.18 31.26
C LEU A 831 46.98 -26.59 31.14
N HIS A 832 46.17 -27.56 30.70
CA HIS A 832 46.63 -28.93 30.44
C HIS A 832 47.73 -28.99 29.37
N ARG A 833 47.62 -28.20 28.28
CA ARG A 833 48.69 -28.10 27.28
C ARG A 833 49.99 -27.54 27.85
N LYS A 834 49.91 -26.46 28.64
CA LYS A 834 51.09 -25.85 29.29
C LYS A 834 51.73 -26.80 30.30
N VAL A 835 50.93 -27.56 31.04
CA VAL A 835 51.44 -28.59 31.97
C VAL A 835 52.16 -29.70 31.17
N GLN A 836 51.54 -30.23 30.12
CA GLN A 836 52.16 -31.26 29.28
C GLN A 836 53.47 -30.80 28.61
N GLU A 837 53.55 -29.55 28.16
CA GLU A 837 54.79 -28.99 27.61
C GLU A 837 55.89 -28.90 28.66
N ARG A 838 55.58 -28.52 29.90
CA ARG A 838 56.54 -28.49 31.01
C ARG A 838 56.97 -29.90 31.41
N THR A 839 56.05 -30.85 31.48
CA THR A 839 56.37 -32.25 31.78
C THR A 839 57.29 -32.83 30.71
N ARG A 840 57.03 -32.60 29.42
CA ARG A 840 57.93 -33.02 28.32
C ARG A 840 59.30 -32.37 28.38
N ARG A 841 59.40 -31.09 28.76
CA ARG A 841 60.69 -30.42 28.94
C ARG A 841 61.48 -31.04 30.08
N LEU A 842 60.81 -31.31 31.20
CA LEU A 842 61.43 -31.96 32.38
C LEU A 842 61.88 -33.39 32.05
N GLU A 843 61.04 -34.18 31.38
CA GLU A 843 61.39 -35.54 30.92
C GLU A 843 62.62 -35.54 30.01
N ASN A 844 62.73 -34.58 29.09
CA ASN A 844 63.89 -34.47 28.20
C ASN A 844 65.16 -34.03 28.95
N GLU A 845 65.04 -33.17 29.97
CA GLU A 845 66.18 -32.80 30.83
C GLU A 845 66.65 -33.96 31.70
N ILE A 846 65.72 -34.72 32.29
CA ILE A 846 66.02 -35.93 33.07
C ILE A 846 66.69 -36.98 32.18
N ARG A 847 66.12 -37.25 31.00
CA ARG A 847 66.66 -38.22 30.04
C ARG A 847 68.06 -37.83 29.54
N LYS A 848 68.33 -36.52 29.38
CA LYS A 848 69.69 -36.03 29.07
C LYS A 848 70.67 -36.21 30.22
N ARG A 849 70.24 -36.03 31.47
CA ARG A 849 71.10 -36.27 32.64
C ARG A 849 71.39 -37.76 32.84
N GLU A 850 70.40 -38.62 32.69
CA GLU A 850 70.60 -40.08 32.76
C GLU A 850 71.55 -40.59 31.66
N LEU A 851 71.42 -40.09 30.43
CA LEU A 851 72.35 -40.41 29.34
C LEU A 851 73.78 -39.92 29.63
N ALA A 852 73.92 -38.72 30.21
CA ALA A 852 75.23 -38.18 30.59
C ALA A 852 75.87 -38.95 31.75
N GLU A 853 75.07 -39.37 32.75
CA GLU A 853 75.56 -40.20 33.86
C GLU A 853 75.96 -41.61 33.41
N LEU A 854 75.20 -42.23 32.49
CA LEU A 854 75.57 -43.51 31.88
C LEU A 854 76.85 -43.40 31.04
N GLN A 855 77.02 -42.32 30.27
CA GLN A 855 78.25 -42.06 29.52
C GLN A 855 79.44 -41.83 30.45
N HIS A 856 79.25 -41.06 31.53
CA HIS A 856 80.30 -40.79 32.49
C HIS A 856 80.71 -42.05 33.28
N ALA A 857 79.75 -42.90 33.65
CA ALA A 857 80.03 -44.20 34.28
C ALA A 857 80.80 -45.15 33.33
N ALA A 858 80.44 -45.19 32.05
CA ALA A 858 81.14 -45.99 31.03
C ALA A 858 82.56 -45.47 30.76
N GLU A 859 82.78 -44.16 30.76
CA GLU A 859 84.10 -43.54 30.64
C GLU A 859 84.98 -43.80 31.87
N MET A 860 84.41 -43.74 33.08
CA MET A 860 85.14 -44.08 34.31
C MET A 860 85.60 -45.54 34.30
N GLU A 861 84.76 -46.46 33.83
CA GLU A 861 85.12 -47.88 33.73
C GLU A 861 86.19 -48.14 32.66
N ARG A 862 86.11 -47.48 31.50
CA ARG A 862 87.19 -47.51 30.49
C ARG A 862 88.51 -46.94 31.03
N THR A 863 88.43 -45.88 31.83
CA THR A 863 89.61 -45.27 32.47
C THR A 863 90.18 -46.16 33.57
N ARG A 864 89.34 -46.92 34.29
CA ARG A 864 89.75 -47.93 35.28
C ARG A 864 90.47 -49.10 34.61
N ILE A 865 89.90 -49.65 33.54
CA ILE A 865 90.52 -50.74 32.76
C ILE A 865 91.83 -50.28 32.11
N ALA A 866 91.90 -49.06 31.57
CA ALA A 866 93.15 -48.50 31.02
C ALA A 866 94.24 -48.30 32.09
N ARG A 867 93.85 -48.04 33.34
CA ARG A 867 94.78 -47.90 34.48
C ARG A 867 95.32 -49.26 34.93
N ASP A 868 94.45 -50.25 35.12
CA ASP A 868 94.87 -51.62 35.46
C ASP A 868 95.77 -52.22 34.34
N LEU A 869 95.48 -51.91 33.07
CA LEU A 869 96.31 -52.25 31.91
C LEU A 869 97.70 -51.58 31.95
N HIS A 870 97.75 -50.29 32.29
CA HIS A 870 99.00 -49.55 32.40
C HIS A 870 99.88 -50.09 33.53
N ASP A 871 99.27 -50.53 34.63
CA ASP A 871 99.97 -51.07 35.79
C ASP A 871 100.54 -52.47 35.51
N GLU A 872 99.78 -53.35 34.85
CA GLU A 872 100.22 -54.74 34.56
C GLU A 872 101.26 -54.80 33.41
N LEU A 873 101.08 -54.00 32.35
CA LEU A 873 102.08 -53.84 31.28
C LEU A 873 103.31 -53.07 31.76
N GLY A 874 103.10 -52.03 32.59
CA GLY A 874 104.16 -51.21 33.17
C GLY A 874 105.09 -52.03 34.06
N ALA A 875 104.54 -52.88 34.94
CA ALA A 875 105.34 -53.77 35.78
C ALA A 875 106.13 -54.80 34.94
N GLY A 876 105.51 -55.38 33.90
CA GLY A 876 106.16 -56.34 33.01
C GLY A 876 107.29 -55.75 32.15
N LEU A 877 107.05 -54.59 31.53
CA LEU A 877 108.06 -53.85 30.77
C LEU A 877 109.19 -53.34 31.67
N THR A 878 108.89 -52.92 32.90
CA THR A 878 109.91 -52.54 33.88
C THR A 878 110.80 -53.72 34.25
N ALA A 879 110.22 -54.92 34.44
CA ALA A 879 111.00 -56.13 34.71
C ALA A 879 111.90 -56.52 33.53
N ILE A 880 111.41 -56.39 32.28
CA ILE A 880 112.22 -56.60 31.07
C ILE A 880 113.34 -55.57 30.98
N SER A 881 113.03 -54.28 31.19
CA SER A 881 114.02 -53.21 31.14
C SER A 881 115.08 -53.39 32.22
N LEU A 882 114.72 -53.78 33.44
CA LEU A 882 115.67 -54.07 34.51
C LEU A 882 116.57 -55.27 34.16
N MET A 883 115.98 -56.37 33.66
CA MET A 883 116.75 -57.53 33.22
C MET A 883 117.69 -57.22 32.05
N ALA A 884 117.30 -56.29 31.16
CA ALA A 884 118.15 -55.83 30.06
C ALA A 884 119.25 -54.84 30.52
N SER A 885 118.93 -53.91 31.43
CA SER A 885 119.87 -52.90 31.94
C SER A 885 120.98 -53.48 32.82
N VAL A 886 120.71 -54.57 33.55
CA VAL A 886 121.73 -55.27 34.35
C VAL A 886 122.83 -55.90 33.46
N GLY A 887 122.60 -56.06 32.15
CA GLY A 887 123.59 -56.54 31.17
C GLY A 887 124.68 -55.54 30.78
N PHE A 888 124.59 -54.28 31.22
CA PHE A 888 125.61 -53.26 30.92
C PHE A 888 126.71 -53.14 31.99
N SER A 889 126.69 -53.98 33.03
CA SER A 889 127.60 -53.88 34.19
C SER A 889 128.43 -55.16 34.42
N GLY A 890 129.66 -55.19 33.88
CA GLY A 890 130.74 -56.07 34.34
C GLY A 890 130.80 -57.50 33.76
N TYR A 891 132.02 -58.05 33.65
CA TYR A 891 132.37 -59.34 33.02
C TYR A 891 131.45 -60.52 33.43
N GLU A 892 130.62 -61.00 32.49
CA GLU A 892 129.84 -62.23 32.65
C GLU A 892 130.19 -63.28 31.59
N SER A 893 130.02 -64.56 31.94
CA SER A 893 130.26 -65.68 31.02
C SER A 893 129.21 -65.71 29.89
N ARG A 894 129.60 -66.23 28.72
CA ARG A 894 128.72 -66.35 27.54
C ARG A 894 127.40 -67.06 27.84
N ASP A 895 127.43 -68.05 28.73
CA ASP A 895 126.25 -68.80 29.16
C ASP A 895 125.30 -67.98 30.05
N ALA A 896 125.83 -67.13 30.93
CA ALA A 896 125.02 -66.28 31.80
C ALA A 896 124.28 -65.18 31.04
N VAL A 897 124.88 -64.68 29.95
CA VAL A 897 124.24 -63.74 29.01
C VAL A 897 123.18 -64.44 28.18
N HIS A 898 123.46 -65.64 27.67
CA HIS A 898 122.51 -66.44 26.89
C HIS A 898 121.25 -66.77 27.72
N GLN A 899 121.41 -67.28 28.94
CA GLN A 899 120.28 -67.59 29.82
C GLN A 899 119.43 -66.36 30.17
N ARG A 900 120.03 -65.17 30.24
CA ARG A 900 119.30 -63.92 30.48
C ARG A 900 118.49 -63.47 29.28
N LEU A 901 119.06 -63.53 28.08
CA LEU A 901 118.35 -63.24 26.84
C LEU A 901 117.17 -64.19 26.64
N VAL A 902 117.34 -65.47 26.99
CA VAL A 902 116.24 -66.45 27.00
C VAL A 902 115.14 -66.02 27.99
N LYS A 903 115.49 -65.66 29.23
CA LYS A 903 114.51 -65.18 30.23
C LYS A 903 113.81 -63.89 29.82
N ILE A 904 114.51 -62.96 29.16
CA ILE A 904 113.91 -61.73 28.62
C ILE A 904 112.93 -62.07 27.49
N ALA A 905 113.32 -62.96 26.57
CA ALA A 905 112.46 -63.41 25.48
C ALA A 905 111.21 -64.14 26.00
N GLU A 906 111.36 -64.99 27.02
CA GLU A 906 110.24 -65.65 27.70
C GLU A 906 109.31 -64.64 28.38
N LYS A 907 109.86 -63.67 29.11
CA LYS A 907 109.06 -62.64 29.78
C LYS A 907 108.31 -61.75 28.78
N ALA A 908 108.95 -61.40 27.66
CA ALA A 908 108.34 -60.66 26.57
C ALA A 908 107.23 -61.45 25.89
N ARG A 909 107.45 -62.75 25.61
CA ARG A 909 106.44 -63.63 25.03
C ARG A 909 105.22 -63.79 25.96
N THR A 910 105.45 -63.92 27.27
CA THR A 910 104.37 -63.99 28.28
C THR A 910 103.52 -62.70 28.32
N LEU A 911 104.14 -61.53 28.11
CA LEU A 911 103.42 -60.25 28.04
C LEU A 911 102.59 -60.11 26.77
N VAL A 912 103.10 -60.57 25.62
CA VAL A 912 102.34 -60.58 24.36
C VAL A 912 101.13 -61.51 24.46
N GLU A 913 101.30 -62.72 25.01
CA GLU A 913 100.20 -63.66 25.23
C GLU A 913 99.13 -63.11 26.19
N SER A 914 99.54 -62.34 27.20
CA SER A 914 98.61 -61.69 28.13
C SER A 914 97.84 -60.56 27.45
N LEU A 915 98.49 -59.80 26.56
CA LEU A 915 97.87 -58.75 25.76
C LEU A 915 96.82 -59.30 24.78
N ASP A 916 97.11 -60.41 24.09
CA ASP A 916 96.19 -61.02 23.12
C ASP A 916 94.88 -61.51 23.77
N VAL A 917 94.96 -62.07 24.98
CA VAL A 917 93.79 -62.48 25.76
C VAL A 917 92.94 -61.28 26.21
N ILE A 918 93.58 -60.16 26.51
CA ILE A 918 92.90 -58.91 26.92
C ILE A 918 92.24 -58.23 25.72
N VAL A 919 92.93 -58.13 24.58
CA VAL A 919 92.35 -57.59 23.33
C VAL A 919 91.13 -58.40 22.91
N TRP A 920 91.20 -59.73 23.02
CA TRP A 920 90.06 -60.61 22.75
C TRP A 920 88.89 -60.40 23.73
N ALA A 921 89.15 -60.23 25.02
CA ALA A 921 88.10 -60.09 26.05
C ALA A 921 87.38 -58.74 26.04
N VAL A 922 87.95 -57.72 25.39
CA VAL A 922 87.43 -56.34 25.35
C VAL A 922 86.74 -56.00 24.01
N ASP A 923 86.84 -56.85 22.98
CA ASP A 923 86.17 -56.64 21.68
C ASP A 923 84.65 -56.94 21.76
N PRO A 924 83.77 -55.91 21.65
CA PRO A 924 82.33 -56.09 21.75
C PRO A 924 81.72 -56.92 20.61
N LYS A 925 82.46 -57.12 19.52
CA LYS A 925 82.01 -57.91 18.37
C LYS A 925 82.07 -59.42 18.60
N ARG A 926 82.64 -59.87 19.73
CA ARG A 926 82.85 -61.28 20.08
C ARG A 926 82.09 -61.71 21.33
N ASP A 927 81.02 -60.99 21.66
CA ASP A 927 80.22 -61.14 22.90
C ASP A 927 79.32 -62.39 22.91
N SER A 928 79.29 -63.19 21.85
CA SER A 928 78.51 -64.43 21.85
C SER A 928 79.23 -65.58 22.57
N LEU A 929 78.45 -66.50 23.13
CA LEU A 929 78.93 -67.78 23.65
C LEU A 929 79.60 -68.60 22.54
N GLN A 930 79.10 -68.49 21.30
CA GLN A 930 79.68 -69.13 20.14
C GLN A 930 81.13 -68.69 19.89
N SER A 931 81.43 -67.39 19.89
CA SER A 931 82.80 -66.91 19.69
C SER A 931 83.75 -67.28 20.84
N PHE A 932 83.23 -67.46 22.05
CA PHE A 932 84.00 -67.99 23.18
C PHE A 932 84.32 -69.49 23.02
N MET A 933 83.34 -70.28 22.58
CA MET A 933 83.53 -71.71 22.29
C MET A 933 84.57 -71.94 21.21
N ASP A 934 84.49 -71.19 20.10
CA ASP A 934 85.44 -71.30 18.99
C ASP A 934 86.87 -70.96 19.44
N TYR A 935 87.01 -69.92 20.28
CA TYR A 935 88.31 -69.51 20.81
C TYR A 935 88.92 -70.54 21.76
N ILE A 936 88.14 -71.09 22.70
CA ILE A 936 88.63 -72.16 23.60
C ILE A 936 88.95 -73.44 22.83
N ALA A 937 88.12 -73.81 21.84
CA ALA A 937 88.38 -74.98 21.01
C ALA A 937 89.72 -74.85 20.27
N SER A 938 90.00 -73.68 19.69
CA SER A 938 91.27 -73.38 19.05
C SER A 938 92.44 -73.43 20.04
N TYR A 939 92.31 -72.77 21.19
CA TYR A 939 93.36 -72.70 22.22
C TYR A 939 93.68 -74.08 22.83
N ALA A 940 92.65 -74.84 23.18
CA ALA A 940 92.80 -76.17 23.76
C ALA A 940 93.46 -77.14 22.78
N LYS A 941 93.08 -77.09 21.49
CA LYS A 941 93.71 -77.89 20.44
C LYS A 941 95.20 -77.55 20.30
N GLU A 942 95.54 -76.26 20.22
CA GLU A 942 96.92 -75.80 20.03
C GLU A 942 97.85 -76.27 21.17
N ILE A 943 97.44 -76.11 22.43
CA ILE A 943 98.30 -76.41 23.58
C ILE A 943 98.36 -77.92 23.90
N LEU A 944 97.28 -78.67 23.66
CA LEU A 944 97.23 -80.12 23.90
C LEU A 944 97.93 -80.91 22.78
N ASP A 945 97.79 -80.49 21.51
CA ASP A 945 98.52 -81.10 20.38
C ASP A 945 100.04 -80.94 20.58
N ALA A 946 100.49 -79.76 21.04
CA ALA A 946 101.90 -79.53 21.37
C ALA A 946 102.42 -80.42 22.51
N ALA A 947 101.54 -80.86 23.41
CA ALA A 947 101.86 -81.77 24.51
C ALA A 947 101.68 -83.27 24.14
N GLY A 948 101.23 -83.58 22.92
CA GLY A 948 100.96 -84.95 22.48
C GLY A 948 99.75 -85.61 23.13
N ILE A 949 98.78 -84.82 23.62
CA ILE A 949 97.58 -85.29 24.33
C ILE A 949 96.38 -85.19 23.38
N PHE A 950 95.62 -86.28 23.22
CA PHE A 950 94.45 -86.28 22.34
C PHE A 950 93.28 -85.49 22.96
N CYS A 951 92.72 -84.53 22.23
CA CYS A 951 91.62 -83.68 22.70
C CYS A 951 90.29 -84.09 22.06
N ARG A 952 89.31 -84.49 22.87
CA ARG A 952 87.93 -84.79 22.47
C ARG A 952 87.01 -83.63 22.84
N LEU A 953 86.54 -82.90 21.82
CA LEU A 953 85.63 -81.76 21.99
C LEU A 953 84.16 -82.21 21.82
N ARG A 954 83.31 -81.88 22.80
CA ARG A 954 81.85 -82.00 22.70
C ARG A 954 81.22 -80.65 23.00
N LEU A 955 80.95 -79.91 21.92
CA LEU A 955 80.36 -78.57 21.97
C LEU A 955 78.94 -78.64 21.37
N PRO A 956 77.98 -77.86 21.89
CA PRO A 956 76.64 -77.78 21.33
C PRO A 956 76.68 -77.08 19.97
N PHE A 957 75.83 -77.50 19.03
CA PHE A 957 75.65 -76.81 17.75
C PHE A 957 74.72 -75.60 17.93
N ASP A 958 75.14 -74.44 17.42
CA ASP A 958 74.35 -73.20 17.27
C ASP A 958 73.97 -72.47 18.58
N CYS A 959 74.87 -71.61 19.07
CA CYS A 959 74.68 -70.80 20.29
C CYS A 959 74.89 -69.29 20.08
N GLU A 960 74.66 -68.76 18.86
CA GLU A 960 74.91 -67.34 18.54
C GLU A 960 74.09 -66.36 19.40
N GLY A 961 72.93 -66.77 19.91
CA GLY A 961 72.00 -65.92 20.66
C GLY A 961 72.32 -65.69 22.15
N ILE A 962 73.32 -66.37 22.72
CA ILE A 962 73.68 -66.23 24.15
C ILE A 962 74.85 -65.26 24.26
N MET A 963 74.66 -64.14 24.97
CA MET A 963 75.71 -63.13 25.16
C MET A 963 76.44 -63.33 26.50
N LEU A 964 77.77 -63.33 26.46
CA LEU A 964 78.65 -63.35 27.63
C LEU A 964 79.32 -61.98 27.79
N SER A 965 79.19 -61.39 28.98
CA SER A 965 79.86 -60.12 29.27
C SER A 965 81.39 -60.28 29.28
N GLY A 966 82.12 -59.21 28.92
CA GLY A 966 83.59 -59.18 28.94
C GLY A 966 84.23 -59.76 30.22
N PRO A 967 83.77 -59.37 31.43
CA PRO A 967 84.28 -59.92 32.69
C PRO A 967 84.04 -61.42 32.88
N VAL A 968 82.89 -61.93 32.42
CA VAL A 968 82.55 -63.36 32.48
C VAL A 968 83.45 -64.15 31.54
N ARG A 969 83.62 -63.70 30.30
CA ARG A 969 84.52 -64.34 29.32
C ARG A 969 85.97 -64.39 29.81
N HIS A 970 86.48 -63.27 30.32
CA HIS A 970 87.87 -63.18 30.76
C HIS A 970 88.16 -64.13 31.94
N SER A 971 87.31 -64.11 32.96
CA SER A 971 87.50 -64.93 34.16
C SER A 971 87.31 -66.42 33.86
N LEU A 972 86.36 -66.77 32.99
CA LEU A 972 86.13 -68.16 32.56
C LEU A 972 87.28 -68.68 31.69
N PHE A 973 87.81 -67.88 30.75
CA PHE A 973 88.99 -68.27 29.96
C PHE A 973 90.20 -68.55 30.85
N LEU A 974 90.50 -67.69 31.82
CA LEU A 974 91.62 -67.91 32.74
C LEU A 974 91.45 -69.18 33.57
N ALA A 975 90.23 -69.50 33.98
CA ALA A 975 89.94 -70.75 34.69
C ALA A 975 90.17 -71.98 33.81
N VAL A 976 89.76 -71.93 32.54
CA VAL A 976 90.00 -73.02 31.57
C VAL A 976 91.49 -73.17 31.25
N LYS A 977 92.20 -72.07 31.03
CA LYS A 977 93.65 -72.05 30.80
C LYS A 977 94.39 -72.70 31.96
N GLU A 978 94.00 -72.38 33.20
CA GLU A 978 94.59 -72.97 34.40
C GLU A 978 94.30 -74.48 34.48
N ALA A 979 93.06 -74.91 34.19
CA ALA A 979 92.71 -76.33 34.18
C ALA A 979 93.52 -77.12 33.13
N LEU A 980 93.65 -76.61 31.90
CA LEU A 980 94.42 -77.26 30.83
C LEU A 980 95.93 -77.30 31.16
N ASN A 981 96.49 -76.21 31.69
CA ASN A 981 97.89 -76.19 32.12
C ASN A 981 98.18 -77.19 33.25
N ASN A 982 97.24 -77.34 34.18
CA ASN A 982 97.37 -78.34 35.25
C ASN A 982 97.37 -79.76 34.68
N ILE A 983 96.57 -80.05 33.66
CA ILE A 983 96.60 -81.35 32.98
C ILE A 983 97.96 -81.60 32.32
N ILE A 984 98.45 -80.64 31.52
CA ILE A 984 99.72 -80.77 30.79
C ILE A 984 100.90 -80.97 31.74
N ARG A 985 100.93 -80.23 32.86
CA ARG A 985 102.07 -80.27 33.80
C ARG A 985 102.02 -81.45 34.78
N HIS A 986 100.83 -81.89 35.17
CA HIS A 986 100.68 -82.78 36.34
C HIS A 986 99.94 -84.08 36.09
N ALA A 987 99.10 -84.18 35.04
CA ALA A 987 98.22 -85.34 34.89
C ALA A 987 98.90 -86.55 34.22
N LYS A 988 99.92 -86.34 33.36
CA LYS A 988 100.43 -87.38 32.44
C LYS A 988 99.29 -88.07 31.65
N ALA A 989 98.27 -87.29 31.32
CA ALA A 989 97.11 -87.77 30.57
C ALA A 989 97.49 -88.03 29.12
N THR A 990 96.83 -89.01 28.50
CA THR A 990 96.92 -89.29 27.06
C THR A 990 95.70 -88.77 26.30
N GLU A 991 94.58 -88.56 26.99
CA GLU A 991 93.35 -88.04 26.44
C GLU A 991 92.68 -87.05 27.41
N VAL A 992 92.14 -85.97 26.85
CA VAL A 992 91.34 -84.95 27.54
C VAL A 992 90.01 -84.78 26.82
N GLU A 993 88.91 -84.81 27.56
CA GLU A 993 87.58 -84.52 27.07
C GLU A 993 87.11 -83.15 27.60
N LEU A 994 86.77 -82.24 26.68
CA LEU A 994 86.19 -80.93 27.01
C LEU A 994 84.75 -80.92 26.51
N VAL A 995 83.82 -80.84 27.46
CA VAL A 995 82.38 -80.87 27.21
C VAL A 995 81.78 -79.56 27.66
N MET A 996 81.04 -78.90 26.77
CA MET A 996 80.24 -77.74 27.11
C MET A 996 78.77 -78.06 26.89
N THR A 997 77.93 -77.71 27.85
CA THR A 997 76.48 -77.92 27.78
C THR A 997 75.75 -76.71 28.32
N VAL A 998 74.69 -76.30 27.61
CA VAL A 998 73.79 -75.25 28.07
C VAL A 998 72.47 -75.92 28.44
N GLN A 999 72.10 -75.89 29.73
CA GLN A 999 70.84 -76.45 30.23
C GLN A 999 70.28 -75.55 31.33
N PHE A 1000 68.95 -75.38 31.37
CA PHE A 1000 68.24 -74.61 32.41
C PHE A 1000 68.81 -73.20 32.67
N ASN A 1001 69.20 -72.48 31.61
CA ASN A 1001 69.77 -71.14 31.71
C ASN A 1001 71.08 -71.10 32.52
N GLN A 1002 71.83 -72.20 32.52
CA GLN A 1002 73.16 -72.32 33.08
C GLN A 1002 74.11 -72.88 32.03
N LEU A 1003 75.32 -72.33 32.00
CA LEU A 1003 76.45 -72.83 31.25
C LEU A 1003 77.23 -73.80 32.13
N GLU A 1004 77.32 -75.05 31.71
CA GLU A 1004 78.18 -76.06 32.32
C GLU A 1004 79.36 -76.34 31.39
N LEU A 1005 80.58 -76.24 31.92
CA LEU A 1005 81.82 -76.57 31.23
C LEU A 1005 82.58 -77.61 32.04
N VAL A 1006 82.81 -78.77 31.45
CA VAL A 1006 83.48 -79.91 32.07
C VAL A 1006 84.76 -80.23 31.31
N ILE A 1007 85.87 -80.30 32.04
CA ILE A 1007 87.17 -80.72 31.52
C ILE A 1007 87.58 -81.98 32.27
N ARG A 1008 87.78 -83.08 31.56
CA ARG A 1008 88.13 -84.40 32.12
C ARG A 1008 89.42 -84.91 31.49
N ASP A 1009 90.36 -85.38 32.29
CA ASP A 1009 91.56 -86.08 31.83
C ASP A 1009 91.57 -87.55 32.29
N ASN A 1010 92.33 -88.39 31.58
CA ASN A 1010 92.56 -89.80 31.93
C ASN A 1010 93.92 -90.04 32.62
N GLY A 1011 94.47 -89.01 33.26
CA GLY A 1011 95.78 -89.04 33.88
C GLY A 1011 95.83 -89.75 35.23
N GLN A 1012 96.92 -89.53 35.96
CA GLN A 1012 97.19 -90.21 37.24
C GLN A 1012 96.28 -89.78 38.40
N GLY A 1013 95.49 -88.71 38.24
CA GLY A 1013 94.65 -88.14 39.32
C GLY A 1013 95.44 -87.80 40.59
N PHE A 1014 94.76 -87.32 41.62
CA PHE A 1014 95.35 -87.05 42.93
C PHE A 1014 94.32 -87.19 44.04
N ASP A 1015 94.78 -87.41 45.27
CA ASP A 1015 93.90 -87.41 46.44
C ASP A 1015 93.66 -85.96 46.90
N LEU A 1016 92.38 -85.55 46.85
CA LEU A 1016 91.91 -84.23 47.25
C LEU A 1016 92.16 -83.93 48.74
N ASN A 1017 92.28 -84.96 49.58
CA ASN A 1017 92.48 -84.81 51.02
C ASN A 1017 93.96 -84.70 51.42
N SER A 1018 94.89 -85.22 50.61
CA SER A 1018 96.33 -85.22 50.91
C SER A 1018 97.12 -84.16 50.13
N ALA A 1019 96.55 -83.59 49.07
CA ALA A 1019 97.18 -82.52 48.30
C ALA A 1019 96.95 -81.16 48.95
N ARG A 1020 98.02 -80.44 49.32
CA ARG A 1020 97.92 -78.98 49.53
C ARG A 1020 97.39 -78.38 48.23
N LEU A 1021 96.17 -77.87 48.23
CA LEU A 1021 95.60 -77.16 47.09
C LEU A 1021 96.58 -76.06 46.67
N GLY A 1022 97.23 -76.24 45.52
CA GLY A 1022 98.09 -75.22 44.93
C GLY A 1022 97.27 -73.98 44.59
N ASP A 1023 97.93 -72.83 44.54
CA ASP A 1023 97.27 -71.54 44.27
C ASP A 1023 96.39 -71.56 43.00
N GLY A 1024 96.75 -72.37 41.99
CA GLY A 1024 95.98 -72.56 40.76
C GLY A 1024 94.54 -73.04 40.98
N LEU A 1025 94.34 -74.08 41.79
CA LEU A 1025 92.99 -74.64 42.02
C LEU A 1025 92.10 -73.69 42.82
N ARG A 1026 92.67 -73.02 43.84
CA ARG A 1026 91.96 -72.01 44.63
C ARG A 1026 91.60 -70.80 43.79
N ASN A 1027 92.50 -70.35 42.92
CA ASN A 1027 92.25 -69.23 42.03
C ASN A 1027 91.11 -69.51 41.05
N MET A 1028 90.99 -70.73 40.53
CA MET A 1028 89.84 -71.13 39.71
C MET A 1028 88.53 -71.04 40.49
N GLN A 1029 88.48 -71.56 41.72
CA GLN A 1029 87.26 -71.49 42.55
C GLN A 1029 86.88 -70.05 42.89
N THR A 1030 87.83 -69.22 43.34
CA THR A 1030 87.57 -67.82 43.68
C THR A 1030 87.06 -67.02 42.49
N ARG A 1031 87.62 -67.25 41.29
CA ARG A 1031 87.18 -66.56 40.06
C ARG A 1031 85.75 -66.93 39.66
N LEU A 1032 85.37 -68.20 39.76
CA LEU A 1032 84.02 -68.64 39.42
C LEU A 1032 82.98 -68.18 40.44
N VAL A 1033 83.32 -68.18 41.74
CA VAL A 1033 82.44 -67.65 42.80
C VAL A 1033 82.23 -66.14 42.63
N ALA A 1034 83.25 -65.38 42.23
CA ALA A 1034 83.13 -63.95 41.95
C ALA A 1034 82.15 -63.63 40.80
N LEU A 1035 81.87 -64.60 39.92
CA LEU A 1035 80.88 -64.49 38.85
C LEU A 1035 79.50 -65.04 39.23
N GLY A 1036 79.28 -65.47 40.48
CA GLY A 1036 78.05 -66.14 40.91
C GLY A 1036 77.93 -67.59 40.43
N GLY A 1037 79.02 -68.17 39.92
CA GLY A 1037 79.11 -69.57 39.53
C GLY A 1037 79.73 -70.46 40.61
N SER A 1038 79.90 -71.74 40.29
CA SER A 1038 80.59 -72.71 41.14
C SER A 1038 81.62 -73.53 40.35
N CYS A 1039 82.67 -73.97 41.04
CA CYS A 1039 83.72 -74.82 40.49
C CYS A 1039 83.88 -76.05 41.37
N ALA A 1040 83.62 -77.23 40.80
CA ALA A 1040 83.77 -78.52 41.47
C ALA A 1040 84.93 -79.30 40.83
N ILE A 1041 85.84 -79.81 41.66
CA ILE A 1041 86.98 -80.62 41.23
C ILE A 1041 86.81 -82.02 41.83
N ILE A 1042 86.85 -83.04 40.96
CA ILE A 1042 86.71 -84.44 41.34
C ILE A 1042 87.97 -85.14 40.83
N SER A 1043 88.79 -85.68 41.73
CA SER A 1043 90.01 -86.41 41.38
C SER A 1043 90.17 -87.62 42.28
N LYS A 1044 90.69 -88.71 41.73
CA LYS A 1044 91.10 -89.91 42.46
C LYS A 1044 92.39 -90.46 41.86
N PRO A 1045 93.36 -90.90 42.68
CA PRO A 1045 94.57 -91.53 42.17
C PRO A 1045 94.26 -92.71 41.24
N GLY A 1046 94.79 -92.66 40.01
CA GLY A 1046 94.61 -93.67 38.97
C GLY A 1046 93.36 -93.53 38.08
N GLU A 1047 92.39 -92.66 38.42
CA GLU A 1047 91.12 -92.51 37.67
C GLU A 1047 91.01 -91.16 36.90
N GLY A 1048 92.08 -90.34 36.88
CA GLY A 1048 92.08 -89.02 36.25
C GLY A 1048 91.46 -87.90 37.10
N THR A 1049 91.36 -86.69 36.52
CA THR A 1049 90.70 -85.54 37.15
C THR A 1049 89.57 -85.01 36.29
N THR A 1050 88.49 -84.56 36.93
CA THR A 1050 87.38 -83.83 36.28
C THR A 1050 87.18 -82.49 36.98
N VAL A 1051 87.26 -81.41 36.22
CA VAL A 1051 86.96 -80.03 36.66
C VAL A 1051 85.65 -79.60 36.01
N ARG A 1052 84.68 -79.18 36.83
CA ARG A 1052 83.36 -78.74 36.39
C ARG A 1052 83.14 -77.29 36.81
N PHE A 1053 82.87 -76.44 35.83
CA PHE A 1053 82.48 -75.05 36.00
C PHE A 1053 80.99 -74.91 35.70
N LEU A 1054 80.24 -74.28 36.61
CA LEU A 1054 78.82 -74.02 36.47
C LEU A 1054 78.56 -72.51 36.60
N LEU A 1055 77.95 -71.90 35.61
CA LEU A 1055 77.70 -70.45 35.56
C LEU A 1055 76.24 -70.16 35.18
N PRO A 1056 75.53 -69.28 35.91
CA PRO A 1056 74.20 -68.84 35.48
C PRO A 1056 74.28 -67.89 34.27
N LEU A 1057 73.47 -68.14 33.25
CA LEU A 1057 73.29 -67.27 32.10
C LEU A 1057 72.16 -66.28 32.43
N GLY A 1058 72.44 -64.98 32.49
CA GLY A 1058 71.45 -63.98 32.90
C GLY A 1058 70.39 -63.70 31.82
N ASN A 1059 69.10 -63.84 32.14
CA ASN A 1059 67.99 -63.33 31.33
C ASN A 1059 68.02 -61.79 31.34
N SER A 1060 68.54 -61.17 30.28
CA SER A 1060 68.27 -59.77 29.95
C SER A 1060 66.90 -59.67 29.27
N SER A 1061 65.85 -60.07 29.97
CA SER A 1061 64.46 -59.83 29.62
C SER A 1061 63.81 -58.95 30.69
N HIS A 1062 64.02 -57.63 30.60
CA HIS A 1062 63.10 -56.67 31.18
C HIS A 1062 62.18 -56.13 30.08
N GLY A 1063 61.16 -56.93 29.80
CA GLY A 1063 59.88 -56.45 29.26
C GLY A 1063 59.03 -55.92 30.41
N LEU A 1064 58.29 -54.87 30.09
CA LEU A 1064 57.42 -54.08 30.96
C LEU A 1064 56.40 -54.93 31.74
N SER A 1065 56.41 -54.78 33.07
CA SER A 1065 55.27 -54.92 33.98
C SER A 1065 55.42 -53.93 35.11
#